data_AF-A0A430K859-F1
#
_entry.id   AF-A0A430K859-F1
#
_cell.length_a   1.000
_cell.length_b   1.000
_cell.length_c   1.000
_cell.angle_alpha   90.00
_cell.angle_beta   90.00
_cell.angle_gamma   90.00
#
_symmetry.space_group_name_H-M   'P 1'
#
loop_
_entity.id
_entity.type
_entity.pdbx_description
1 polymer ?
#
loop_
_entity_poly.entity_id
_entity_poly.type
_entity_poly.pdbx_seq_one_letter_code
_entity_poly.pdbx_strand_id
1 'polypeptide(L)'
;MKLTISLSILLLFTTGLISQTRHGPIASKNSDHSINELPLPTKAGTMFAPVVDIMPQLRGFHDYKKVREEMVFLKNLGFTRVYFVLCQPGYPAFSDPTISVMPTDKGTGNSTLASILALGDPNYIYMSEAKRLGMEAWAIIKPYESGTGFTIPHAAKAPLSRKQIETIGGQHIHFDNLISDNPNLRVKRKPQSETILNRLNEPIKSLEIAFSMDSFKQKVSYDKYFEFNGLKDSEFQVPKITLWYSKTNGKYIKYSGNIEVKSNIELREVRDANGFLIAEEPKRFLILTITNFSLPENYNYWAISLDHNKNLFTIPFSMIKAYTRSGEIPITTGIHSRSPMSPEEASKSPEERAWGLEKRPVKNKEALKLFMDWGFEFQFQGTGHWGDGWVSSPLYGIAKGKRNYMGGTPCEAYPEVREYWLEQVERAVEMGYDGIDFRLQNHSGMVSDYVNYGYNEPIVKRYKEKYDIDILKTAADPLKIMKIRGEYFLSFLEKAAETLHRSGKKMQIHLRHAHEQPRLLDDFNELGFWAMPKIALNWKKAVDLVDEVTIKDYYHGDYRPGMGDSIKTYAYDNGKRVWVHNYFTQGDGVEYDFLNSIEKDERVGGVLLYEVDGGILHTGFPDNRSIPNRDNINKLHTVLQQLGKN
;
A
#
# COMPACT_ATOMS: atom_id res chain seq x y z
N MET A 1 -46.24 -6.04 29.96
CA MET A 1 -45.05 -5.97 30.84
C MET A 1 -44.08 -4.96 30.21
N LYS A 2 -44.06 -3.73 30.73
CA LYS A 2 -43.19 -2.64 30.24
C LYS A 2 -41.94 -2.63 31.11
N LEU A 3 -40.76 -2.79 30.52
CA LEU A 3 -39.48 -2.51 31.18
C LEU A 3 -38.90 -1.23 30.59
N THR A 4 -39.05 -0.14 31.33
CA THR A 4 -38.30 1.11 31.20
C THR A 4 -36.93 0.93 31.86
N ILE A 5 -35.85 1.03 31.09
CA ILE A 5 -34.49 1.17 31.63
C ILE A 5 -34.07 2.63 31.39
N SER A 6 -34.09 3.40 32.47
CA SER A 6 -33.52 4.75 32.54
C SER A 6 -32.00 4.64 32.59
N LEU A 7 -31.33 5.29 31.64
CA LEU A 7 -29.88 5.41 31.58
C LEU A 7 -29.45 6.64 32.40
N SER A 8 -29.09 6.43 33.67
CA SER A 8 -28.46 7.45 34.50
C SER A 8 -26.95 7.44 34.24
N ILE A 9 -26.47 8.47 33.53
CA ILE A 9 -25.03 8.73 33.34
C ILE A 9 -24.49 9.25 34.68
N LEU A 10 -23.74 8.39 35.39
CA LEU A 10 -23.00 8.75 36.58
C LEU A 10 -21.63 9.32 36.15
N LEU A 11 -21.48 10.64 36.22
CA LEU A 11 -20.18 11.32 36.17
C LEU A 11 -19.37 10.91 37.41
N LEU A 12 -18.45 9.95 37.24
CA LEU A 12 -17.40 9.68 38.22
C LEU A 12 -16.15 10.45 37.79
N PHE A 13 -15.93 11.61 38.44
CA PHE A 13 -14.62 12.24 38.52
C PHE A 13 -13.69 11.33 39.33
N THR A 14 -12.97 10.45 38.66
CA THR A 14 -11.78 9.82 39.24
C THR A 14 -10.58 10.70 38.90
N THR A 15 -10.10 11.43 39.89
CA THR A 15 -8.74 11.98 39.95
C THR A 15 -7.75 10.82 39.91
N GLY A 16 -7.40 10.37 38.70
CA GLY A 16 -6.42 9.32 38.45
C GLY A 16 -5.07 9.92 38.10
N LEU A 17 -4.06 9.53 38.86
CA LEU A 17 -2.67 9.92 38.71
C LEU A 17 -2.20 9.90 37.24
N ILE A 18 -1.71 11.06 36.78
CA ILE A 18 -0.91 11.17 35.57
C ILE A 18 0.37 10.36 35.79
N SER A 19 0.43 9.18 35.17
CA SER A 19 1.68 8.47 34.95
C SER A 19 2.56 9.35 34.06
N GLN A 20 3.48 10.10 34.69
CA GLN A 20 4.56 10.76 33.98
C GLN A 20 5.50 9.67 33.46
N THR A 21 5.27 9.23 32.22
CA THR A 21 6.33 8.61 31.43
C THR A 21 7.44 9.65 31.28
N ARG A 22 8.52 9.49 32.04
CA ARG A 22 9.74 10.31 31.94
C ARG A 22 10.37 10.08 30.57
N HIS A 23 9.89 10.78 29.55
CA HIS A 23 10.72 11.10 28.40
C HIS A 23 11.70 12.17 28.88
N GLY A 24 12.98 11.80 28.98
CA GLY A 24 14.03 12.76 29.25
C GLY A 24 13.95 13.92 28.23
N PRO A 25 14.24 15.16 28.64
CA PRO A 25 14.22 16.28 27.73
C PRO A 25 15.20 16.01 26.59
N ILE A 26 14.69 15.83 25.38
CA ILE A 26 15.49 15.98 24.18
C ILE A 26 15.93 17.44 24.20
N ALA A 27 17.21 17.66 24.48
CA ALA A 27 17.79 18.99 24.48
C ALA A 27 17.68 19.55 23.06
N SER A 28 16.63 20.31 22.78
CA SER A 28 16.50 21.11 21.58
C SER A 28 17.56 22.21 21.68
N LYS A 29 18.74 21.96 21.12
CA LYS A 29 19.63 23.05 20.76
C LYS A 29 18.84 23.94 19.81
N ASN A 30 18.42 25.11 20.31
CA ASN A 30 17.88 26.20 19.50
C ASN A 30 18.98 26.64 18.53
N SER A 31 19.15 25.93 17.42
CA SER A 31 19.85 26.46 16.25
C SER A 31 18.87 27.37 15.54
N ASP A 32 18.88 28.63 15.96
CA ASP A 32 18.16 29.76 15.36
C ASP A 32 18.75 30.11 13.99
N HIS A 33 18.87 29.11 13.11
CA HIS A 33 19.17 29.33 11.71
C HIS A 33 17.85 29.61 11.02
N SER A 34 17.58 30.90 10.81
CA SER A 34 16.53 31.39 9.91
C SER A 34 16.60 30.62 8.60
N ILE A 35 15.54 29.86 8.28
CA ILE A 35 15.44 29.21 6.98
C ILE A 35 14.99 30.28 5.99
N ASN A 36 15.75 30.45 4.92
CA ASN A 36 15.47 31.43 3.89
C ASN A 36 14.22 31.03 3.10
N GLU A 37 13.46 32.02 2.65
CA GLU A 37 12.37 31.85 1.69
C GLU A 37 12.90 31.20 0.41
N LEU A 38 12.15 30.24 -0.15
CA LEU A 38 12.51 29.62 -1.42
C LEU A 38 12.24 30.61 -2.57
N PRO A 39 13.10 30.70 -3.59
CA PRO A 39 12.87 31.59 -4.72
C PRO A 39 11.77 31.00 -5.65
N LEU A 40 10.50 31.22 -5.26
CA LEU A 40 9.30 30.68 -5.89
C LEU A 40 8.38 31.80 -6.42
N PRO A 41 7.64 31.58 -7.53
CA PRO A 41 7.84 30.48 -8.49
C PRO A 41 9.23 30.57 -9.15
N THR A 42 9.63 29.52 -9.86
CA THR A 42 10.90 29.56 -10.61
C THR A 42 10.85 30.64 -11.71
N LYS A 43 11.99 30.96 -12.31
CA LYS A 43 12.06 31.88 -13.46
C LYS A 43 11.14 31.46 -14.62
N ALA A 44 10.96 30.15 -14.85
CA ALA A 44 10.05 29.66 -15.88
C ALA A 44 8.56 29.73 -15.46
N GLY A 45 8.27 30.12 -14.22
CA GLY A 45 6.91 30.20 -13.67
C GLY A 45 6.40 28.90 -13.06
N THR A 46 7.24 27.86 -12.93
CA THR A 46 6.86 26.58 -12.32
C THR A 46 6.52 26.78 -10.85
N MET A 47 5.34 26.31 -10.46
CA MET A 47 4.89 26.36 -9.07
C MET A 47 5.39 25.16 -8.28
N PHE A 48 5.62 25.35 -6.98
CA PHE A 48 5.91 24.26 -6.05
C PHE A 48 4.85 24.26 -4.95
N ALA A 49 4.32 23.08 -4.64
CA ALA A 49 3.35 22.93 -3.55
C ALA A 49 3.71 21.72 -2.69
N PRO A 50 3.85 21.87 -1.36
CA PRO A 50 4.03 20.76 -0.44
C PRO A 50 2.75 19.92 -0.34
N VAL A 51 2.94 18.62 -0.14
CA VAL A 51 1.88 17.69 0.24
C VAL A 51 2.16 17.18 1.65
N VAL A 52 1.23 17.45 2.55
CA VAL A 52 1.22 16.93 3.92
C VAL A 52 0.31 15.71 3.97
N ASP A 53 0.87 14.54 4.30
CA ASP A 53 0.05 13.35 4.57
C ASP A 53 -0.35 13.37 6.05
N ILE A 54 -1.60 13.75 6.35
CA ILE A 54 -2.01 14.10 7.71
C ILE A 54 -1.85 12.90 8.65
N MET A 55 -2.25 11.70 8.23
CA MET A 55 -2.25 10.54 9.14
C MET A 55 -0.84 10.17 9.64
N PRO A 56 0.20 10.04 8.78
CA PRO A 56 1.58 9.88 9.25
C PRO A 56 2.02 10.93 10.28
N GLN A 57 1.62 12.20 10.13
CA GLN A 57 1.99 13.25 11.09
C GLN A 57 1.45 12.97 12.49
N LEU A 58 0.20 12.53 12.58
CA LEU A 58 -0.47 12.29 13.88
C LEU A 58 0.26 11.28 14.77
N ARG A 59 1.16 10.44 14.23
CA ARG A 59 1.98 9.50 15.01
C ARG A 59 2.88 10.21 16.02
N GLY A 60 3.50 11.33 15.64
CA GLY A 60 4.38 12.12 16.50
C GLY A 60 3.62 13.25 17.16
N PHE A 61 2.80 12.95 18.18
CA PHE A 61 1.81 13.81 18.85
C PHE A 61 1.58 15.21 18.22
N HIS A 62 0.40 15.40 17.62
CA HIS A 62 -0.01 16.67 17.03
C HIS A 62 -1.21 17.25 17.77
N ASP A 63 -1.01 18.46 18.30
CA ASP A 63 -2.07 19.34 18.76
C ASP A 63 -2.23 20.54 17.82
N TYR A 64 -3.15 21.43 18.13
CA TYR A 64 -3.39 22.64 17.35
C TYR A 64 -2.14 23.52 17.22
N LYS A 65 -1.30 23.61 18.26
CA LYS A 65 -0.07 24.41 18.23
C LYS A 65 0.93 23.85 17.21
N LYS A 66 1.07 22.52 17.13
CA LYS A 66 2.00 21.87 16.20
C LYS A 66 1.56 22.03 14.75
N VAL A 67 0.27 21.87 14.47
CA VAL A 67 -0.28 22.14 13.12
C VAL A 67 -0.05 23.60 12.72
N ARG A 68 -0.27 24.55 13.63
CA ARG A 68 0.02 25.97 13.37
C ARG A 68 1.49 26.22 13.08
N GLU A 69 2.40 25.65 13.88
CA GLU A 69 3.85 25.78 13.66
C GLU A 69 4.25 25.24 12.28
N GLU A 70 3.72 24.08 11.88
CA GLU A 70 3.94 23.47 10.57
C GLU A 70 3.44 24.37 9.42
N MET A 71 2.22 24.92 9.53
CA MET A 71 1.68 25.80 8.48
C MET A 71 2.44 27.13 8.38
N VAL A 72 2.86 27.71 9.51
CA VAL A 72 3.72 28.91 9.52
C VAL A 72 5.06 28.61 8.89
N PHE A 73 5.64 27.45 9.18
CA PHE A 73 6.88 26.99 8.56
C PHE A 73 6.75 26.91 7.04
N LEU A 74 5.72 26.24 6.51
CA LEU A 74 5.49 26.14 5.06
C LEU A 74 5.25 27.53 4.43
N LYS A 75 4.52 28.41 5.11
CA LYS A 75 4.31 29.79 4.65
C LYS A 75 5.62 30.58 4.57
N ASN A 76 6.49 30.45 5.57
CA ASN A 76 7.79 31.13 5.60
C ASN A 76 8.76 30.64 4.52
N LEU A 77 8.56 29.42 4.01
CA LEU A 77 9.28 28.92 2.83
C LEU A 77 8.81 29.56 1.51
N GLY A 78 7.74 30.37 1.53
CA GLY A 78 7.19 31.02 0.34
C GLY A 78 6.08 30.24 -0.36
N PHE A 79 5.62 29.12 0.21
CA PHE A 79 4.52 28.36 -0.38
C PHE A 79 3.19 29.13 -0.32
N THR A 80 2.48 29.15 -1.45
CA THR A 80 1.16 29.79 -1.60
C THR A 80 0.03 28.78 -1.69
N ARG A 81 0.34 27.51 -1.94
CA ARG A 81 -0.59 26.39 -2.02
C ARG A 81 -0.03 25.21 -1.23
N VAL A 82 -0.89 24.47 -0.54
CA VAL A 82 -0.56 23.22 0.16
C VAL A 82 -1.64 22.16 -0.13
N TYR A 83 -1.20 20.92 -0.31
CA TYR A 83 -2.08 19.77 -0.47
C TYR A 83 -2.07 18.92 0.80
N PHE A 84 -3.21 18.35 1.14
CA PHE A 84 -3.39 17.53 2.32
C PHE A 84 -3.95 16.17 1.94
N VAL A 85 -3.21 15.09 2.16
CA VAL A 85 -3.82 13.75 2.12
C VAL A 85 -4.71 13.61 3.33
N LEU A 86 -6.02 13.49 3.08
CA LEU A 86 -7.01 13.48 4.14
C LEU A 86 -6.99 12.18 4.93
N CYS A 87 -7.21 12.29 6.24
CA CYS A 87 -7.61 11.16 7.08
C CYS A 87 -9.01 10.68 6.64
N GLN A 88 -9.09 9.44 6.17
CA GLN A 88 -10.35 8.79 5.80
C GLN A 88 -11.23 8.53 7.04
N PRO A 89 -12.57 8.59 6.93
CA PRO A 89 -13.46 8.24 8.03
C PRO A 89 -13.15 6.86 8.62
N GLY A 90 -13.08 6.77 9.94
CA GLY A 90 -12.72 5.53 10.62
C GLY A 90 -11.22 5.29 10.82
N TYR A 91 -10.37 6.16 10.26
CA TYR A 91 -8.90 6.13 10.41
C TYR A 91 -8.32 4.74 10.06
N PRO A 92 -8.54 4.25 8.83
CA PRO A 92 -8.02 2.97 8.40
C PRO A 92 -6.50 2.88 8.53
N ALA A 93 -5.97 1.65 8.60
CA ALA A 93 -4.54 1.40 8.53
C ALA A 93 -4.00 1.64 7.11
N PHE A 94 -2.73 2.06 7.03
CA PHE A 94 -2.02 2.37 5.78
C PHE A 94 -0.92 1.34 5.50
N SER A 95 0.02 1.60 4.59
CA SER A 95 1.06 0.65 4.14
C SER A 95 1.98 0.11 5.24
N ASP A 96 1.92 0.69 6.44
CA ASP A 96 2.64 0.24 7.61
C ASP A 96 1.69 0.16 8.82
N PRO A 97 1.69 -0.96 9.57
CA PRO A 97 0.85 -1.11 10.75
C PRO A 97 1.08 0.00 11.77
N THR A 98 2.30 0.54 11.86
CA THR A 98 2.68 1.62 12.78
C THR A 98 1.96 2.94 12.53
N ILE A 99 1.28 3.09 11.39
CA ILE A 99 0.48 4.29 11.05
C ILE A 99 -0.98 4.11 11.48
N SER A 100 -1.37 2.95 12.00
CA SER A 100 -2.73 2.70 12.50
C SER A 100 -3.01 3.48 13.79
N VAL A 101 -4.29 3.64 14.14
CA VAL A 101 -4.68 4.14 15.46
C VAL A 101 -4.33 3.11 16.52
N MET A 102 -3.48 3.49 17.48
CA MET A 102 -2.99 2.63 18.55
C MET A 102 -3.34 3.18 19.94
N PRO A 103 -3.40 2.33 20.97
CA PRO A 103 -3.62 2.80 22.34
C PRO A 103 -2.40 3.58 22.83
N THR A 104 -2.65 4.64 23.60
CA THR A 104 -1.62 5.56 24.10
C THR A 104 -0.85 4.99 25.29
N ASP A 105 -1.38 3.97 25.97
CA ASP A 105 -0.85 3.39 27.20
C ASP A 105 0.07 2.18 26.97
N LYS A 106 0.41 1.86 25.71
CA LYS A 106 1.16 0.65 25.34
C LYS A 106 2.62 0.89 25.01
N GLY A 107 3.14 2.10 25.23
CA GLY A 107 4.55 2.42 24.97
C GLY A 107 4.96 2.27 23.50
N THR A 108 4.00 2.38 22.57
CA THR A 108 4.19 2.20 21.12
C THR A 108 4.98 3.35 20.49
N GLY A 109 5.07 4.50 21.17
CA GLY A 109 5.55 5.75 20.57
C GLY A 109 4.61 6.32 19.50
N ASN A 110 3.44 5.69 19.27
CA ASN A 110 2.43 6.15 18.35
C ASN A 110 1.38 6.96 19.12
N SER A 111 1.28 8.24 18.78
CA SER A 111 0.37 9.21 19.41
C SER A 111 -0.87 9.49 18.59
N THR A 112 -1.16 8.74 17.52
CA THR A 112 -2.24 9.05 16.58
C THR A 112 -3.58 9.23 17.28
N LEU A 113 -3.94 8.34 18.22
CA LEU A 113 -5.18 8.47 18.98
C LEU A 113 -5.19 9.76 19.84
N ALA A 114 -4.09 10.06 20.54
CA ALA A 114 -3.97 11.28 21.33
C ALA A 114 -4.07 12.55 20.47
N SER A 115 -3.45 12.54 19.29
CA SER A 115 -3.50 13.64 18.33
C SER A 115 -4.91 13.87 17.79
N ILE A 116 -5.63 12.79 17.42
CA ILE A 116 -7.03 12.87 16.99
C ILE A 116 -7.89 13.49 18.09
N LEU A 117 -7.73 13.04 19.34
CA LEU A 117 -8.48 13.58 20.48
C LEU A 117 -8.15 15.06 20.76
N ALA A 118 -6.89 15.47 20.58
CA ALA A 118 -6.45 16.85 20.79
C ALA A 118 -6.94 17.81 19.68
N LEU A 119 -7.08 17.32 18.45
CA LEU A 119 -7.46 18.11 17.28
C LEU A 119 -8.97 18.09 17.00
N GLY A 120 -9.68 17.04 17.42
CA GLY A 120 -11.04 16.75 16.98
C GLY A 120 -11.06 16.23 15.54
N ASP A 121 -11.11 17.14 14.56
CA ASP A 121 -11.03 16.82 13.13
C ASP A 121 -9.71 17.35 12.53
N PRO A 122 -8.68 16.50 12.41
CA PRO A 122 -7.39 16.91 11.86
C PRO A 122 -7.49 17.54 10.46
N ASN A 123 -8.38 17.05 9.59
CA ASN A 123 -8.53 17.57 8.24
C ASN A 123 -8.95 19.05 8.28
N TYR A 124 -9.95 19.37 9.11
CA TYR A 124 -10.41 20.74 9.29
C TYR A 124 -9.33 21.65 9.88
N ILE A 125 -8.59 21.19 10.91
CA ILE A 125 -7.57 22.02 11.57
C ILE A 125 -6.43 22.38 10.61
N TYR A 126 -5.93 21.42 9.84
CA TYR A 126 -4.88 21.67 8.84
C TYR A 126 -5.34 22.66 7.76
N MET A 127 -6.53 22.45 7.20
CA MET A 127 -7.14 23.36 6.23
C MET A 127 -7.31 24.77 6.81
N SER A 128 -7.88 24.88 8.01
CA SER A 128 -8.16 26.17 8.65
C SER A 128 -6.88 26.97 8.90
N GLU A 129 -5.80 26.33 9.36
CA GLU A 129 -4.53 27.02 9.57
C GLU A 129 -3.86 27.46 8.26
N ALA A 130 -3.97 26.67 7.18
CA ALA A 130 -3.51 27.09 5.86
C ALA A 130 -4.27 28.31 5.35
N LYS A 131 -5.61 28.32 5.45
CA LYS A 131 -6.46 29.45 5.05
C LYS A 131 -6.19 30.69 5.89
N ARG A 132 -5.95 30.55 7.19
CA ARG A 132 -5.57 31.67 8.09
C ARG A 132 -4.31 32.39 7.62
N LEU A 133 -3.38 31.67 6.98
CA LEU A 133 -2.14 32.22 6.42
C LEU A 133 -2.26 32.66 4.95
N GLY A 134 -3.48 32.64 4.40
CA GLY A 134 -3.75 33.02 3.01
C GLY A 134 -3.19 32.05 1.97
N MET A 135 -2.95 30.78 2.35
CA MET A 135 -2.56 29.73 1.41
C MET A 135 -3.80 29.07 0.80
N GLU A 136 -3.68 28.63 -0.45
CA GLU A 136 -4.66 27.76 -1.10
C GLU A 136 -4.54 26.33 -0.53
N ALA A 137 -5.65 25.76 -0.08
CA ALA A 137 -5.69 24.44 0.57
C ALA A 137 -6.39 23.42 -0.33
N TRP A 138 -5.67 22.37 -0.72
CA TRP A 138 -6.20 21.27 -1.53
C TRP A 138 -6.34 19.98 -0.74
N ALA A 139 -7.44 19.27 -0.93
CA ALA A 139 -7.66 17.95 -0.35
C ALA A 139 -7.24 16.87 -1.34
N ILE A 140 -6.34 15.97 -0.96
CA ILE A 140 -6.07 14.73 -1.70
C ILE A 140 -6.93 13.62 -1.12
N ILE A 141 -7.87 13.11 -1.92
CA ILE A 141 -8.69 11.94 -1.60
C ILE A 141 -8.06 10.72 -2.27
N LYS A 142 -7.98 9.61 -1.53
CA LYS A 142 -7.53 8.30 -2.02
C LYS A 142 -8.72 7.32 -2.00
N PRO A 143 -9.59 7.29 -3.03
CA PRO A 143 -10.87 6.56 -2.98
C PRO A 143 -10.70 5.06 -2.70
N TYR A 144 -9.58 4.49 -3.14
CA TYR A 144 -9.30 3.05 -3.00
C TYR A 144 -8.55 2.69 -1.71
N GLU A 145 -8.38 3.63 -0.77
CA GLU A 145 -7.62 3.45 0.47
C GLU A 145 -8.55 3.31 1.69
N SER A 146 -9.39 2.27 1.68
CA SER A 146 -10.30 1.97 2.80
C SER A 146 -9.67 1.08 3.88
N GLY A 147 -8.35 0.87 3.82
CA GLY A 147 -7.57 0.12 4.81
C GLY A 147 -6.72 -0.97 4.19
N THR A 148 -5.47 -1.04 4.59
CA THR A 148 -4.48 -1.93 3.97
C THR A 148 -4.70 -3.40 4.21
N GLY A 149 -5.51 -3.75 5.20
CA GLY A 149 -5.75 -5.13 5.54
C GLY A 149 -4.45 -5.82 5.99
N PHE A 150 -3.77 -5.26 6.99
CA PHE A 150 -2.94 -6.13 7.83
C PHE A 150 -3.80 -7.22 8.43
N THR A 151 -3.19 -8.37 8.64
CA THR A 151 -3.87 -9.49 9.25
C THR A 151 -3.35 -9.71 10.66
N ILE A 152 -4.24 -10.08 11.55
CA ILE A 152 -3.90 -10.74 12.82
C ILE A 152 -4.25 -12.22 12.69
N PRO A 153 -3.66 -13.13 13.48
CA PRO A 153 -4.03 -14.55 13.45
C PRO A 153 -5.53 -14.77 13.65
N HIS A 154 -6.04 -15.92 13.20
CA HIS A 154 -7.43 -16.27 13.49
C HIS A 154 -7.70 -16.30 15.00
N ALA A 155 -8.85 -15.76 15.39
CA ALA A 155 -9.33 -15.65 16.76
C ALA A 155 -8.51 -14.71 17.67
N ALA A 156 -7.50 -14.03 17.13
CA ALA A 156 -6.84 -12.93 17.82
C ALA A 156 -7.80 -11.73 17.98
N LYS A 157 -7.50 -10.82 18.91
CA LYS A 157 -8.30 -9.62 19.12
C LYS A 157 -7.47 -8.36 18.91
N ALA A 158 -7.96 -7.46 18.05
CA ALA A 158 -7.45 -6.11 17.90
C ALA A 158 -8.47 -5.11 18.50
N PRO A 159 -8.25 -4.61 19.73
CA PRO A 159 -9.27 -3.87 20.48
C PRO A 159 -9.65 -2.52 19.88
N LEU A 160 -8.76 -1.89 19.11
CA LEU A 160 -9.05 -0.62 18.41
C LEU A 160 -9.55 -0.82 16.98
N SER A 161 -9.67 -2.06 16.51
CA SER A 161 -10.27 -2.33 15.21
C SER A 161 -11.79 -2.31 15.35
N ARG A 162 -12.46 -1.48 14.54
CA ARG A 162 -13.93 -1.40 14.49
C ARG A 162 -14.57 -2.74 14.12
N LYS A 163 -13.94 -3.46 13.19
CA LYS A 163 -14.34 -4.81 12.78
C LYS A 163 -13.13 -5.65 12.45
N GLN A 164 -13.28 -6.96 12.63
CA GLN A 164 -12.32 -7.97 12.20
C GLN A 164 -12.99 -8.81 11.13
N ILE A 165 -12.35 -8.95 9.96
CA ILE A 165 -12.94 -9.63 8.81
C ILE A 165 -12.05 -10.80 8.42
N GLU A 166 -12.62 -12.00 8.45
CA GLU A 166 -11.92 -13.24 8.07
C GLU A 166 -11.33 -13.15 6.65
N THR A 167 -10.12 -13.66 6.51
CA THR A 167 -9.36 -13.65 5.27
C THR A 167 -8.34 -14.79 5.27
N ILE A 168 -7.57 -14.92 4.18
CA ILE A 168 -6.45 -15.85 4.17
C ILE A 168 -5.33 -15.30 5.05
N GLY A 169 -4.82 -16.11 5.97
CA GLY A 169 -3.80 -15.69 6.94
C GLY A 169 -4.34 -15.20 8.28
N GLY A 170 -5.67 -15.12 8.47
CA GLY A 170 -6.26 -14.67 9.72
C GLY A 170 -7.41 -13.69 9.51
N GLN A 171 -7.36 -12.54 10.16
CA GLN A 171 -8.42 -11.53 10.16
C GLN A 171 -7.85 -10.16 9.79
N HIS A 172 -8.45 -9.50 8.81
CA HIS A 172 -8.14 -8.11 8.50
C HIS A 172 -8.69 -7.17 9.56
N ILE A 173 -7.92 -6.12 9.84
CA ILE A 173 -8.23 -5.07 10.83
C ILE A 173 -8.06 -3.67 10.26
N HIS A 174 -8.57 -2.68 10.99
CA HIS A 174 -8.40 -1.25 10.71
C HIS A 174 -8.87 -0.83 9.31
N PHE A 175 -10.11 -1.21 8.97
CA PHE A 175 -10.80 -0.65 7.82
C PHE A 175 -11.47 0.68 8.15
N ASP A 176 -11.79 1.44 7.11
CA ASP A 176 -12.64 2.61 7.18
C ASP A 176 -14.09 2.22 7.54
N ASN A 177 -14.96 3.22 7.64
CA ASN A 177 -16.36 2.98 8.00
C ASN A 177 -17.07 2.08 6.97
N LEU A 178 -16.91 2.38 5.67
CA LEU A 178 -17.61 1.68 4.60
C LEU A 178 -17.32 0.18 4.61
N ILE A 179 -16.04 -0.20 4.65
CA ILE A 179 -15.63 -1.60 4.58
C ILE A 179 -15.81 -2.33 5.91
N SER A 180 -15.71 -1.60 7.03
CA SER A 180 -16.13 -2.15 8.32
C SER A 180 -17.59 -2.59 8.24
N ASP A 181 -18.50 -1.74 7.79
CA ASP A 181 -19.92 -2.11 7.79
C ASP A 181 -20.24 -3.12 6.67
N ASN A 182 -19.63 -2.95 5.50
CA ASN A 182 -19.96 -3.68 4.28
C ASN A 182 -18.74 -4.35 3.61
N PRO A 183 -18.15 -5.40 4.22
CA PRO A 183 -16.92 -6.02 3.73
C PRO A 183 -17.03 -6.67 2.34
N ASN A 184 -18.25 -6.94 1.87
CA ASN A 184 -18.55 -7.51 0.55
C ASN A 184 -18.49 -6.47 -0.58
N LEU A 185 -18.42 -5.17 -0.27
CA LEU A 185 -18.26 -4.10 -1.26
C LEU A 185 -16.84 -4.01 -1.82
N ARG A 186 -15.89 -4.78 -1.28
CA ARG A 186 -14.52 -4.84 -1.78
C ARG A 186 -14.43 -5.50 -3.15
N VAL A 187 -13.34 -5.23 -3.87
CA VAL A 187 -13.02 -5.90 -5.13
C VAL A 187 -12.90 -7.41 -4.89
N LYS A 188 -13.73 -8.18 -5.60
CA LYS A 188 -13.91 -9.62 -5.40
C LYS A 188 -13.09 -10.44 -6.39
N ARG A 189 -12.54 -11.55 -5.90
CA ARG A 189 -11.85 -12.56 -6.72
C ARG A 189 -12.85 -13.39 -7.53
N LYS A 190 -12.46 -13.88 -8.70
CA LYS A 190 -13.18 -14.93 -9.42
C LYS A 190 -13.39 -16.14 -8.49
N PRO A 191 -14.63 -16.65 -8.36
CA PRO A 191 -14.92 -17.86 -7.61
C PRO A 191 -14.11 -19.06 -8.11
N GLN A 192 -13.73 -19.94 -7.19
CA GLN A 192 -13.09 -21.21 -7.53
C GLN A 192 -14.14 -22.19 -8.09
N SER A 193 -13.72 -23.08 -8.99
CA SER A 193 -14.58 -24.16 -9.46
C SER A 193 -14.87 -25.16 -8.33
N GLU A 194 -15.98 -25.89 -8.44
CA GLU A 194 -16.37 -26.92 -7.48
C GLU A 194 -15.28 -27.98 -7.30
N THR A 195 -14.62 -28.40 -8.39
CA THR A 195 -13.47 -29.31 -8.34
C THR A 195 -12.35 -28.79 -7.44
N ILE A 196 -12.02 -27.50 -7.55
CA ILE A 196 -10.97 -26.89 -6.71
C ILE A 196 -11.43 -26.76 -5.26
N LEU A 197 -12.70 -26.40 -5.02
CA LEU A 197 -13.27 -26.35 -3.67
C LEU A 197 -13.24 -27.72 -2.98
N ASN A 198 -13.55 -28.80 -3.72
CA ASN A 198 -13.48 -30.16 -3.21
C ASN A 198 -12.04 -30.54 -2.84
N ARG A 199 -11.06 -30.24 -3.72
CA ARG A 199 -9.63 -30.46 -3.39
C ARG A 199 -9.17 -29.63 -2.20
N LEU A 200 -9.67 -28.40 -2.04
CA LEU A 200 -9.38 -27.56 -0.88
C LEU A 200 -9.91 -28.13 0.45
N ASN A 201 -10.74 -29.16 0.44
CA ASN A 201 -11.12 -29.91 1.64
C ASN A 201 -10.22 -31.13 1.91
N GLU A 202 -9.38 -31.53 0.96
CA GLU A 202 -8.47 -32.69 1.11
C GLU A 202 -7.17 -32.32 1.84
N PRO A 203 -6.55 -33.25 2.59
CA PRO A 203 -5.22 -33.04 3.15
C PRO A 203 -4.17 -32.88 2.04
N ILE A 204 -3.24 -31.93 2.24
CA ILE A 204 -2.04 -31.81 1.38
C ILE A 204 -1.20 -33.09 1.54
N LYS A 205 -0.70 -33.63 0.44
CA LYS A 205 0.12 -34.84 0.36
C LYS A 205 1.53 -34.59 -0.14
N SER A 206 1.73 -33.54 -0.93
CA SER A 206 3.07 -33.12 -1.34
C SER A 206 3.14 -31.61 -1.54
N LEU A 207 4.36 -31.09 -1.36
CA LEU A 207 4.73 -29.72 -1.67
C LEU A 207 5.86 -29.75 -2.69
N GLU A 208 5.83 -28.82 -3.64
CA GLU A 208 6.90 -28.57 -4.58
C GLU A 208 7.43 -27.15 -4.38
N ILE A 209 8.75 -26.97 -4.36
CA ILE A 209 9.39 -25.67 -4.45
C ILE A 209 10.42 -25.70 -5.58
N ALA A 210 10.33 -24.74 -6.49
CA ALA A 210 11.30 -24.54 -7.56
C ALA A 210 12.21 -23.34 -7.27
N PHE A 211 13.52 -23.52 -7.43
CA PHE A 211 14.54 -22.47 -7.35
C PHE A 211 15.28 -22.33 -8.68
N SER A 212 15.36 -21.11 -9.23
CA SER A 212 16.11 -20.86 -10.45
C SER A 212 17.59 -21.12 -10.21
N MET A 213 18.20 -21.93 -11.08
CA MET A 213 19.64 -22.17 -11.11
C MET A 213 20.35 -21.30 -12.16
N ASP A 214 19.61 -20.69 -13.08
CA ASP A 214 20.18 -19.82 -14.09
C ASP A 214 20.13 -18.37 -13.64
N SER A 215 21.01 -17.55 -14.24
CA SER A 215 21.00 -16.11 -14.03
C SER A 215 19.79 -15.47 -14.70
N PHE A 216 19.33 -14.36 -14.11
CA PHE A 216 18.26 -13.54 -14.63
C PHE A 216 18.41 -12.10 -14.15
N LYS A 217 17.64 -11.21 -14.78
CA LYS A 217 17.54 -9.80 -14.39
C LYS A 217 16.09 -9.51 -14.03
N GLN A 218 15.88 -8.71 -13.00
CA GLN A 218 14.57 -8.18 -12.65
C GLN A 218 14.59 -6.67 -12.78
N LYS A 219 13.62 -6.10 -13.48
CA LYS A 219 13.49 -4.65 -13.61
C LYS A 219 13.07 -4.04 -12.26
N VAL A 220 13.70 -2.92 -11.89
CA VAL A 220 13.41 -2.20 -10.62
C VAL A 220 13.16 -0.72 -10.82
N SER A 221 13.60 -0.17 -11.95
CA SER A 221 13.28 1.16 -12.45
C SER A 221 13.23 1.09 -13.98
N TYR A 222 12.99 2.22 -14.66
CA TYR A 222 12.91 2.28 -16.11
C TYR A 222 14.12 1.61 -16.82
N ASP A 223 15.34 1.87 -16.36
CA ASP A 223 16.60 1.34 -16.92
C ASP A 223 17.46 0.58 -15.90
N LYS A 224 17.02 0.49 -14.64
CA LYS A 224 17.74 -0.23 -13.58
C LYS A 224 17.19 -1.64 -13.41
N TYR A 225 18.11 -2.58 -13.23
CA TYR A 225 17.82 -4.00 -13.01
C TYR A 225 18.58 -4.51 -11.78
N PHE A 226 17.95 -5.41 -11.03
CA PHE A 226 18.68 -6.32 -10.16
C PHE A 226 19.18 -7.50 -10.98
N GLU A 227 20.46 -7.84 -10.83
CA GLU A 227 21.06 -9.00 -11.45
C GLU A 227 21.18 -10.13 -10.42
N PHE A 228 20.72 -11.32 -10.83
CA PHE A 228 20.73 -12.51 -10.00
C PHE A 228 21.69 -13.51 -10.61
N ASN A 229 22.71 -13.89 -9.85
CA ASN A 229 23.69 -14.88 -10.28
C ASN A 229 23.08 -16.28 -10.20
N GLY A 230 23.22 -17.04 -11.29
CA GLY A 230 22.88 -18.46 -11.30
C GLY A 230 23.83 -19.29 -10.44
N LEU A 231 23.46 -20.55 -10.22
CA LEU A 231 24.24 -21.57 -9.56
C LEU A 231 24.70 -22.62 -10.57
N LYS A 232 25.98 -22.97 -10.53
CA LYS A 232 26.48 -24.15 -11.25
C LYS A 232 26.11 -25.42 -10.51
N ASP A 233 25.99 -26.51 -11.25
CA ASP A 233 25.64 -27.84 -10.70
C ASP A 233 26.63 -28.29 -9.62
N SER A 234 27.91 -27.95 -9.77
CA SER A 234 28.97 -28.25 -8.79
C SER A 234 28.94 -27.39 -7.52
N GLU A 235 28.24 -26.26 -7.55
CA GLU A 235 28.20 -25.27 -6.46
C GLU A 235 26.97 -25.45 -5.56
N PHE A 236 25.96 -26.17 -6.05
CA PHE A 236 24.68 -26.29 -5.37
C PHE A 236 24.67 -27.48 -4.40
N GLN A 237 24.06 -27.24 -3.22
CA GLN A 237 23.77 -28.27 -2.22
C GLN A 237 22.28 -28.25 -1.88
N VAL A 238 21.64 -29.42 -1.86
CA VAL A 238 20.23 -29.54 -1.47
C VAL A 238 20.06 -29.07 -0.03
N PRO A 239 19.26 -28.01 0.22
CA PRO A 239 19.05 -27.53 1.57
C PRO A 239 18.29 -28.55 2.40
N LYS A 240 18.67 -28.69 3.66
CA LYS A 240 17.86 -29.42 4.63
C LYS A 240 16.58 -28.64 4.88
N ILE A 241 15.47 -29.32 4.67
CA ILE A 241 14.14 -28.76 4.88
C ILE A 241 13.63 -29.12 6.26
N THR A 242 13.06 -28.13 6.95
CA THR A 242 12.19 -28.38 8.11
C THR A 242 10.78 -27.91 7.79
N LEU A 243 9.81 -28.77 8.10
CA LEU A 243 8.39 -28.51 7.92
C LEU A 243 7.76 -28.02 9.24
N TRP A 244 6.87 -27.04 9.13
CA TRP A 244 6.13 -26.44 10.23
C TRP A 244 4.67 -26.31 9.87
N TYR A 245 3.81 -26.24 10.88
CA TYR A 245 2.37 -26.14 10.67
C TYR A 245 1.67 -25.33 11.74
N SER A 246 0.56 -24.70 11.37
CA SER A 246 -0.26 -23.86 12.24
C SER A 246 -1.75 -23.98 11.90
N LYS A 247 -2.59 -23.89 12.92
CA LYS A 247 -4.05 -23.86 12.76
C LYS A 247 -4.55 -22.43 12.50
N THR A 248 -3.93 -21.44 13.14
CA THR A 248 -4.43 -20.07 13.21
C THR A 248 -3.54 -19.04 12.52
N ASN A 249 -2.36 -19.43 12.05
CA ASN A 249 -1.29 -18.52 11.61
C ASN A 249 -0.81 -17.57 12.72
N GLY A 250 -0.94 -17.97 13.99
CA GLY A 250 -0.40 -17.25 15.16
C GLY A 250 0.68 -18.02 15.91
N LYS A 251 0.74 -19.34 15.75
CA LYS A 251 1.77 -20.19 16.35
C LYS A 251 2.09 -21.35 15.45
N TYR A 252 3.36 -21.55 15.12
CA TYR A 252 3.83 -22.65 14.28
C TYR A 252 4.57 -23.68 15.12
N ILE A 253 4.25 -24.95 14.87
CA ILE A 253 4.86 -26.10 15.55
C ILE A 253 5.69 -26.85 14.52
N LYS A 254 6.89 -27.28 14.94
CA LYS A 254 7.74 -28.13 14.11
C LYS A 254 7.05 -29.47 13.86
N TYR A 255 7.00 -29.91 12.62
CA TYR A 255 6.55 -31.26 12.29
C TYR A 255 7.62 -32.27 12.76
N SER A 256 7.21 -33.23 13.59
CA SER A 256 8.09 -34.25 14.19
C SER A 256 8.07 -35.59 13.44
N GLY A 257 7.16 -35.77 12.49
CA GLY A 257 7.11 -36.96 11.66
C GLY A 257 8.20 -36.99 10.61
N ASN A 258 8.31 -38.12 9.92
CA ASN A 258 9.24 -38.27 8.79
C ASN A 258 8.77 -37.40 7.62
N ILE A 259 9.74 -36.83 6.89
CA ILE A 259 9.53 -36.23 5.58
C ILE A 259 10.52 -36.85 4.61
N GLU A 260 10.10 -37.01 3.37
CA GLU A 260 10.99 -37.39 2.27
C GLU A 260 11.14 -36.19 1.34
N VAL A 261 12.38 -35.81 1.06
CA VAL A 261 12.71 -34.71 0.12
C VAL A 261 13.42 -35.31 -1.08
N LYS A 262 12.81 -35.19 -2.24
CA LYS A 262 13.43 -35.53 -3.53
C LYS A 262 13.85 -34.24 -4.22
N SER A 263 15.05 -34.24 -4.80
CA SER A 263 15.55 -33.14 -5.62
C SER A 263 15.75 -33.60 -7.06
N ASN A 264 15.36 -32.78 -8.03
CA ASN A 264 15.76 -32.93 -9.42
C ASN A 264 16.10 -31.56 -10.03
N ILE A 265 16.69 -31.57 -11.22
CA ILE A 265 16.88 -30.36 -12.03
C ILE A 265 16.02 -30.50 -13.28
N GLU A 266 15.19 -29.50 -13.54
CA GLU A 266 14.27 -29.47 -14.67
C GLU A 266 14.39 -28.15 -15.44
N LEU A 267 14.15 -28.19 -16.75
CA LEU A 267 14.00 -26.99 -17.56
C LEU A 267 12.51 -26.58 -17.55
N ARG A 268 12.20 -25.36 -17.11
CA ARG A 268 10.82 -24.86 -17.02
C ARG A 268 10.69 -23.46 -17.58
N GLU A 269 9.53 -23.17 -18.17
CA GLU A 269 9.11 -21.80 -18.45
C GLU A 269 8.98 -21.01 -17.14
N VAL A 270 9.40 -19.75 -17.18
CA VAL A 270 9.30 -18.86 -16.02
C VAL A 270 8.02 -18.06 -16.11
N ARG A 271 7.11 -18.30 -15.15
CA ARG A 271 5.83 -17.59 -15.06
C ARG A 271 5.65 -16.88 -13.73
N ASP A 272 5.03 -15.70 -13.77
CA ASP A 272 4.67 -14.92 -12.59
C ASP A 272 3.40 -15.49 -11.90
N ALA A 273 2.93 -14.80 -10.85
CA ALA A 273 1.71 -15.17 -10.11
C ALA A 273 0.41 -15.07 -10.92
N ASN A 274 0.43 -14.42 -12.09
CA ASN A 274 -0.69 -14.22 -12.99
C ASN A 274 -0.64 -15.17 -14.21
N GLY A 275 0.44 -15.95 -14.33
CA GLY A 275 0.67 -16.91 -15.41
C GLY A 275 1.37 -16.32 -16.64
N PHE A 276 1.82 -15.07 -16.58
CA PHE A 276 2.55 -14.43 -17.68
C PHE A 276 3.99 -14.94 -17.74
N LEU A 277 4.50 -15.12 -18.96
CA LEU A 277 5.91 -15.43 -19.19
C LEU A 277 6.76 -14.21 -18.88
N ILE A 278 7.77 -14.37 -18.04
CA ILE A 278 8.70 -13.29 -17.66
C ILE A 278 10.15 -13.57 -18.10
N ALA A 279 10.40 -14.71 -18.71
CA ALA A 279 11.67 -15.04 -19.38
C ALA A 279 11.38 -15.49 -20.82
N GLU A 280 12.23 -15.05 -21.75
CA GLU A 280 12.13 -15.43 -23.18
C GLU A 280 12.37 -16.92 -23.38
N GLU A 281 13.31 -17.50 -22.63
CA GLU A 281 13.68 -18.91 -22.71
C GLU A 281 13.41 -19.63 -21.39
N PRO A 282 13.08 -20.93 -21.44
CA PRO A 282 13.04 -21.78 -20.25
C PRO A 282 14.35 -21.73 -19.46
N LYS A 283 14.24 -21.77 -18.12
CA LYS A 283 15.38 -21.75 -17.19
C LYS A 283 15.51 -23.08 -16.47
N ARG A 284 16.73 -23.43 -16.05
CA ARG A 284 16.97 -24.58 -15.18
C ARG A 284 16.49 -24.26 -13.77
N PHE A 285 15.71 -25.15 -13.20
CA PHE A 285 15.21 -25.07 -11.83
C PHE A 285 15.63 -26.31 -11.06
N LEU A 286 16.11 -26.09 -9.84
CA LEU A 286 16.11 -27.11 -8.81
C LEU A 286 14.70 -27.26 -8.28
N ILE A 287 14.12 -28.45 -8.41
CA ILE A 287 12.81 -28.78 -7.85
C ILE A 287 13.00 -29.63 -6.61
N LEU A 288 12.46 -29.16 -5.49
CA LEU A 288 12.39 -29.91 -4.24
C LEU A 288 10.96 -30.37 -4.03
N THR A 289 10.75 -31.68 -4.04
CA THR A 289 9.45 -32.31 -3.74
C THR A 289 9.47 -32.90 -2.35
N ILE A 290 8.61 -32.39 -1.48
CA ILE A 290 8.46 -32.84 -0.09
C ILE A 290 7.24 -33.77 -0.03
N THR A 291 7.41 -34.97 0.50
CA THR A 291 6.37 -36.00 0.63
C THR A 291 6.47 -36.75 1.96
N ASN A 292 5.66 -37.80 2.13
CA ASN A 292 5.64 -38.69 3.29
C ASN A 292 5.33 -38.00 4.63
N PHE A 293 4.65 -36.86 4.60
CA PHE A 293 4.10 -36.22 5.79
C PHE A 293 2.59 -36.46 5.91
N SER A 294 2.08 -36.40 7.13
CA SER A 294 0.64 -36.43 7.41
C SER A 294 0.32 -35.39 8.47
N LEU A 295 -0.34 -34.31 8.07
CA LEU A 295 -0.87 -33.32 8.99
C LEU A 295 -2.36 -33.57 9.28
N PRO A 296 -2.86 -33.15 10.44
CA PRO A 296 -4.29 -33.21 10.73
C PRO A 296 -5.10 -32.29 9.79
N GLU A 297 -6.34 -32.69 9.49
CA GLU A 297 -7.18 -32.08 8.44
C GLU A 297 -7.55 -30.61 8.69
N ASN A 298 -7.35 -30.11 9.91
CA ASN A 298 -7.70 -28.76 10.34
C ASN A 298 -6.53 -27.76 10.34
N TYR A 299 -5.38 -28.11 9.77
CA TYR A 299 -4.21 -27.22 9.67
C TYR A 299 -4.10 -26.59 8.27
N ASN A 300 -4.57 -25.35 8.17
CA ASN A 300 -4.58 -24.59 6.92
C ASN A 300 -3.27 -23.87 6.62
N TYR A 301 -2.33 -23.85 7.57
CA TYR A 301 -1.09 -23.09 7.47
C TYR A 301 0.14 -23.97 7.66
N TRP A 302 1.11 -23.74 6.80
CA TRP A 302 2.34 -24.49 6.70
C TRP A 302 3.50 -23.50 6.59
N ALA A 303 4.70 -23.93 6.98
CA ALA A 303 5.90 -23.20 6.64
C ALA A 303 7.04 -24.16 6.37
N ILE A 304 7.97 -23.70 5.53
CA ILE A 304 9.17 -24.42 5.14
C ILE A 304 10.34 -23.52 5.52
N SER A 305 11.26 -24.04 6.33
CA SER A 305 12.54 -23.38 6.59
C SER A 305 13.68 -24.17 5.99
N LEU A 306 14.66 -23.44 5.46
CA LEU A 306 15.89 -23.97 4.86
C LEU A 306 17.07 -23.69 5.80
N ASP A 307 17.98 -24.64 5.95
CA ASP A 307 19.24 -24.44 6.70
C ASP A 307 20.22 -23.52 5.95
N HIS A 308 20.21 -23.54 4.62
CA HIS A 308 20.82 -22.54 3.76
C HIS A 308 19.90 -22.14 2.60
N ASN A 309 19.96 -20.87 2.20
CA ASN A 309 19.15 -20.34 1.11
C ASN A 309 19.93 -19.45 0.15
N LYS A 310 21.24 -19.25 0.37
CA LYS A 310 22.05 -18.31 -0.41
C LYS A 310 21.96 -18.66 -1.90
N ASN A 311 21.62 -17.66 -2.72
CA ASN A 311 21.44 -17.78 -4.17
C ASN A 311 20.32 -18.75 -4.63
N LEU A 312 19.48 -19.24 -3.72
CA LEU A 312 18.25 -19.95 -4.09
C LEU A 312 17.13 -18.94 -4.28
N PHE A 313 16.85 -18.58 -5.53
CA PHE A 313 15.81 -17.62 -5.90
C PHE A 313 14.56 -18.31 -6.42
N THR A 314 13.41 -17.85 -5.96
CA THR A 314 12.09 -18.35 -6.36
C THR A 314 11.10 -17.19 -6.44
N ILE A 315 9.99 -17.39 -7.17
CA ILE A 315 8.80 -16.55 -7.08
C ILE A 315 7.78 -17.35 -6.25
N PRO A 316 7.65 -17.09 -4.94
CA PRO A 316 6.89 -17.96 -4.04
C PRO A 316 5.47 -18.26 -4.53
N PHE A 317 4.83 -17.27 -5.14
CA PHE A 317 3.43 -17.34 -5.54
C PHE A 317 3.15 -18.20 -6.79
N SER A 318 4.16 -18.48 -7.61
CA SER A 318 4.03 -19.29 -8.85
C SER A 318 4.90 -20.54 -8.86
N MET A 319 5.96 -20.57 -8.04
CA MET A 319 6.97 -21.63 -8.01
C MET A 319 6.93 -22.50 -6.75
N ILE A 320 6.04 -22.19 -5.81
CA ILE A 320 5.66 -23.10 -4.73
C ILE A 320 4.27 -23.65 -5.06
N LYS A 321 4.13 -24.97 -5.04
CA LYS A 321 2.87 -25.66 -5.33
C LYS A 321 2.54 -26.66 -4.23
N ALA A 322 1.25 -26.90 -4.06
CA ALA A 322 0.75 -27.90 -3.12
C ALA A 322 -0.23 -28.83 -3.81
N TYR A 323 -0.12 -30.12 -3.50
CA TYR A 323 -0.95 -31.15 -4.10
C TYR A 323 -1.65 -31.98 -3.04
N THR A 324 -2.89 -32.30 -3.34
CA THR A 324 -3.75 -33.26 -2.63
C THR A 324 -3.74 -34.59 -3.38
N ARG A 325 -4.52 -35.58 -2.94
CA ARG A 325 -4.64 -36.84 -3.68
C ARG A 325 -5.29 -36.62 -5.05
N SER A 326 -6.22 -35.67 -5.12
CA SER A 326 -6.98 -35.36 -6.34
C SER A 326 -6.33 -34.29 -7.23
N GLY A 327 -5.15 -33.79 -6.87
CA GLY A 327 -4.34 -32.88 -7.69
C GLY A 327 -3.94 -31.58 -7.00
N GLU A 328 -3.44 -30.64 -7.81
CA GLU A 328 -2.97 -29.32 -7.35
C GLU A 328 -4.11 -28.50 -6.72
N ILE A 329 -3.78 -27.77 -5.66
CA ILE A 329 -4.66 -26.80 -5.02
C ILE A 329 -4.05 -25.40 -5.05
N PRO A 330 -4.89 -24.34 -5.09
CA PRO A 330 -4.37 -23.00 -4.98
C PRO A 330 -3.87 -22.74 -3.56
N ILE A 331 -2.71 -22.07 -3.46
CA ILE A 331 -2.12 -21.65 -2.19
C ILE A 331 -1.74 -20.18 -2.21
N THR A 332 -1.66 -19.58 -1.03
CA THR A 332 -1.12 -18.25 -0.82
C THR A 332 0.19 -18.36 -0.07
N THR A 333 1.25 -17.77 -0.60
CA THR A 333 2.59 -17.84 -0.02
C THR A 333 3.01 -16.51 0.59
N GLY A 334 3.97 -16.54 1.50
CA GLY A 334 4.55 -15.34 2.10
C GLY A 334 5.95 -15.58 2.64
N ILE A 335 6.79 -14.55 2.61
CA ILE A 335 8.12 -14.56 3.23
C ILE A 335 8.21 -13.60 4.43
N HIS A 336 7.11 -12.92 4.73
CA HIS A 336 7.03 -11.90 5.76
C HIS A 336 6.44 -12.49 7.03
N SER A 337 7.19 -12.42 8.13
CA SER A 337 6.68 -12.69 9.47
C SER A 337 6.14 -11.40 10.06
N ARG A 338 5.01 -11.49 10.79
CA ARG A 338 4.61 -10.39 11.67
C ARG A 338 5.68 -10.18 12.72
N SER A 339 5.71 -8.98 13.29
CA SER A 339 6.72 -8.67 14.29
C SER A 339 6.21 -7.69 15.34
N PRO A 340 6.67 -7.86 16.60
CA PRO A 340 6.23 -7.01 17.70
C PRO A 340 6.73 -5.59 17.53
N MET A 341 5.93 -4.62 17.97
CA MET A 341 6.34 -3.23 18.07
C MET A 341 7.33 -2.97 19.20
N SER A 342 7.23 -3.71 20.31
CA SER A 342 8.12 -3.55 21.47
C SER A 342 8.62 -4.89 22.04
N PRO A 343 9.76 -4.90 22.76
CA PRO A 343 10.23 -6.09 23.48
C PRO A 343 9.22 -6.64 24.49
N GLU A 344 8.41 -5.77 25.10
CA GLU A 344 7.36 -6.15 26.05
C GLU A 344 6.22 -6.91 25.37
N GLU A 345 5.78 -6.48 24.18
CA GLU A 345 4.82 -7.28 23.40
C GLU A 345 5.46 -8.58 22.88
N ALA A 346 6.76 -8.56 22.58
CA ALA A 346 7.49 -9.74 22.13
C ALA A 346 7.54 -10.86 23.18
N SER A 347 7.57 -10.51 24.48
CA SER A 347 7.67 -11.47 25.58
C SER A 347 6.33 -12.09 26.00
N LYS A 348 5.20 -11.51 25.58
CA LYS A 348 3.86 -12.03 25.87
C LYS A 348 3.56 -13.30 25.08
N SER A 349 2.80 -14.20 25.70
CA SER A 349 2.21 -15.33 24.97
C SER A 349 1.22 -14.83 23.90
N PRO A 350 0.98 -15.59 22.81
CA PRO A 350 0.02 -15.20 21.78
C PRO A 350 -1.37 -14.80 22.31
N GLU A 351 -1.80 -15.41 23.41
CA GLU A 351 -3.08 -15.18 24.07
C GLU A 351 -3.12 -13.86 24.87
N GLU A 352 -1.98 -13.39 25.37
CA GLU A 352 -1.85 -12.16 26.17
C GLU A 352 -1.55 -10.91 25.32
N ARG A 353 -1.20 -11.10 24.05
CA ARG A 353 -0.81 -10.01 23.14
C ARG A 353 -1.98 -9.12 22.76
N ALA A 354 -1.66 -7.84 22.64
CA ALA A 354 -2.54 -6.89 21.96
C ALA A 354 -2.21 -6.91 20.46
N TRP A 355 -2.97 -7.68 19.70
CA TRP A 355 -2.83 -7.72 18.24
C TRP A 355 -3.31 -6.41 17.61
N GLY A 356 -2.77 -6.07 16.45
CA GLY A 356 -2.92 -4.73 15.84
C GLY A 356 -1.89 -3.71 16.33
N LEU A 357 -0.94 -4.12 17.18
CA LEU A 357 0.23 -3.34 17.62
C LEU A 357 1.52 -3.88 17.01
N GLU A 358 1.47 -4.41 15.81
CA GLU A 358 2.65 -4.90 15.10
C GLU A 358 3.44 -3.72 14.52
N LYS A 359 4.74 -3.93 14.33
CA LYS A 359 5.52 -3.09 13.40
C LYS A 359 5.44 -3.69 12.00
N ARG A 360 6.05 -3.00 11.02
CA ARG A 360 6.20 -3.52 9.65
C ARG A 360 6.67 -4.98 9.65
N PRO A 361 6.01 -5.88 8.89
CA PRO A 361 6.45 -7.26 8.76
C PRO A 361 7.92 -7.38 8.30
N VAL A 362 8.63 -8.36 8.84
CA VAL A 362 10.06 -8.58 8.58
C VAL A 362 10.28 -9.80 7.69
N LYS A 363 11.44 -9.89 7.03
CA LYS A 363 11.86 -11.00 6.15
C LYS A 363 13.18 -11.62 6.63
N ASN A 364 13.67 -12.65 5.93
CA ASN A 364 14.99 -13.25 6.14
C ASN A 364 15.21 -13.84 7.56
N LYS A 365 16.40 -13.63 8.14
CA LYS A 365 16.81 -14.20 9.43
C LYS A 365 15.90 -13.72 10.57
N GLU A 366 15.45 -12.49 10.50
CA GLU A 366 14.51 -11.90 11.46
C GLU A 366 13.15 -12.59 11.38
N ALA A 367 12.64 -12.87 10.16
CA ALA A 367 11.42 -13.65 10.01
C ALA A 367 11.56 -15.07 10.55
N LEU A 368 12.70 -15.73 10.30
CA LEU A 368 12.99 -17.08 10.81
C LEU A 368 12.98 -17.14 12.35
N LYS A 369 13.34 -16.05 13.03
CA LYS A 369 13.29 -15.97 14.49
C LYS A 369 11.87 -15.78 15.04
N LEU A 370 10.98 -15.11 14.29
CA LEU A 370 9.70 -14.63 14.81
C LEU A 370 8.50 -15.48 14.38
N PHE A 371 8.55 -16.13 13.21
CA PHE A 371 7.34 -16.76 12.62
C PHE A 371 6.71 -17.84 13.51
N MET A 372 7.51 -18.50 14.36
CA MET A 372 7.01 -19.54 15.27
C MET A 372 5.94 -18.99 16.22
N ASP A 373 6.09 -17.74 16.65
CA ASP A 373 5.18 -17.12 17.60
C ASP A 373 4.35 -16.00 17.00
N TRP A 374 4.70 -15.47 15.83
CA TRP A 374 4.02 -14.32 15.20
C TRP A 374 3.29 -14.67 13.90
N GLY A 375 3.61 -15.83 13.33
CA GLY A 375 3.10 -16.25 12.03
C GLY A 375 3.44 -15.28 10.89
N PHE A 376 2.72 -15.43 9.79
CA PHE A 376 3.01 -14.74 8.53
C PHE A 376 2.02 -13.64 8.22
N GLU A 377 2.50 -12.55 7.62
CA GLU A 377 1.65 -11.63 6.87
C GLU A 377 1.65 -12.04 5.40
N PHE A 378 0.55 -12.64 4.95
CA PHE A 378 0.41 -13.11 3.58
C PHE A 378 0.05 -11.95 2.65
N GLN A 379 0.59 -11.97 1.42
CA GLN A 379 0.32 -10.95 0.39
C GLN A 379 0.78 -9.52 0.77
N PHE A 380 1.62 -9.35 1.80
CA PHE A 380 2.23 -8.05 2.09
C PHE A 380 3.03 -7.57 0.88
N GLN A 381 2.59 -6.46 0.28
CA GLN A 381 3.10 -5.89 -0.97
C GLN A 381 2.87 -6.75 -2.24
N GLY A 382 1.89 -7.66 -2.25
CA GLY A 382 1.51 -8.41 -3.46
C GLY A 382 2.64 -9.31 -4.00
N THR A 383 3.01 -9.16 -5.28
CA THR A 383 4.15 -9.87 -5.91
C THR A 383 5.48 -9.46 -5.28
N GLY A 384 5.58 -8.25 -4.76
CA GLY A 384 6.76 -7.71 -4.09
C GLY A 384 6.72 -6.19 -4.10
N HIS A 385 7.67 -5.56 -3.40
CA HIS A 385 7.76 -4.10 -3.43
C HIS A 385 8.07 -3.58 -4.86
N TRP A 386 8.84 -4.37 -5.63
CA TRP A 386 9.31 -4.08 -6.99
C TRP A 386 9.41 -5.37 -7.82
N GLY A 387 8.92 -5.32 -9.07
CA GLY A 387 9.03 -6.37 -10.10
C GLY A 387 8.30 -7.68 -9.78
N ASP A 388 8.68 -8.74 -10.52
CA ASP A 388 7.93 -10.00 -10.63
C ASP A 388 7.88 -10.87 -9.35
N GLY A 389 8.58 -10.46 -8.28
CA GLY A 389 8.54 -11.13 -6.99
C GLY A 389 9.64 -12.17 -6.72
N TRP A 390 10.77 -12.09 -7.42
CA TRP A 390 11.92 -12.94 -7.14
C TRP A 390 12.51 -12.67 -5.76
N VAL A 391 12.67 -13.73 -4.96
CA VAL A 391 13.22 -13.64 -3.62
C VAL A 391 14.07 -14.85 -3.28
N SER A 392 15.08 -14.63 -2.42
CA SER A 392 15.79 -15.68 -1.71
C SER A 392 15.52 -15.52 -0.22
N SER A 393 14.84 -16.49 0.37
CA SER A 393 14.44 -16.49 1.78
C SER A 393 14.79 -17.81 2.46
N PRO A 394 15.20 -17.81 3.74
CA PRO A 394 15.34 -19.03 4.54
C PRO A 394 13.98 -19.58 5.01
N LEU A 395 12.88 -18.86 4.75
CA LEU A 395 11.55 -19.18 5.28
C LEU A 395 10.46 -18.85 4.26
N TYR A 396 9.54 -19.79 4.04
CA TYR A 396 8.36 -19.63 3.20
C TYR A 396 7.12 -20.11 3.96
N GLY A 397 6.19 -19.20 4.21
CA GLY A 397 4.86 -19.50 4.72
C GLY A 397 3.91 -19.87 3.59
N ILE A 398 3.00 -20.80 3.85
CA ILE A 398 2.02 -21.32 2.90
C ILE A 398 0.67 -21.38 3.61
N ALA A 399 -0.36 -20.78 3.00
CA ALA A 399 -1.75 -20.87 3.40
C ALA A 399 -2.57 -21.58 2.32
N LYS A 400 -3.46 -22.47 2.73
CA LYS A 400 -4.37 -23.19 1.83
C LYS A 400 -5.39 -22.22 1.24
N GLY A 401 -5.50 -22.14 -0.08
CA GLY A 401 -6.45 -21.27 -0.79
C GLY A 401 -5.90 -19.93 -1.25
N LYS A 402 -6.81 -19.04 -1.69
CA LYS A 402 -6.54 -17.66 -2.11
C LYS A 402 -7.49 -16.70 -1.38
N ARG A 403 -7.13 -15.43 -1.34
CA ARG A 403 -7.98 -14.38 -0.76
C ARG A 403 -9.23 -14.18 -1.63
N ASN A 404 -10.41 -14.11 -1.01
CA ASN A 404 -11.67 -13.93 -1.75
C ASN A 404 -11.91 -12.48 -2.21
N TYR A 405 -11.28 -11.51 -1.56
CA TYR A 405 -11.42 -10.08 -1.80
C TYR A 405 -10.04 -9.43 -1.75
N MET A 406 -9.81 -8.31 -2.43
CA MET A 406 -8.65 -7.45 -2.11
C MET A 406 -8.77 -6.93 -0.67
N GLY A 407 -7.69 -6.34 -0.12
CA GLY A 407 -7.58 -5.90 1.28
C GLY A 407 -8.71 -4.96 1.69
N GLY A 408 -8.51 -3.66 1.56
CA GLY A 408 -9.55 -2.62 1.73
C GLY A 408 -9.74 -1.81 0.46
N THR A 409 -9.67 -2.45 -0.71
CA THR A 409 -9.99 -1.80 -1.99
C THR A 409 -11.49 -1.94 -2.23
N PRO A 410 -12.30 -0.89 -2.05
CA PRO A 410 -13.73 -0.91 -2.41
C PRO A 410 -13.90 -1.02 -3.93
N CYS A 411 -15.01 -1.62 -4.36
CA CYS A 411 -15.36 -1.81 -5.76
C CYS A 411 -16.30 -0.68 -6.21
N GLU A 412 -15.77 0.21 -7.03
CA GLU A 412 -16.46 1.36 -7.63
C GLU A 412 -17.74 1.02 -8.39
N ALA A 413 -17.94 -0.24 -8.77
CA ALA A 413 -19.13 -0.68 -9.48
C ALA A 413 -20.39 -0.68 -8.61
N TYR A 414 -20.25 -0.67 -7.28
CA TYR A 414 -21.37 -0.52 -6.36
C TYR A 414 -21.74 0.96 -6.20
N PRO A 415 -23.03 1.33 -6.26
CA PRO A 415 -23.46 2.70 -6.00
C PRO A 415 -23.07 3.18 -4.59
N GLU A 416 -23.17 2.33 -3.57
CA GLU A 416 -22.87 2.65 -2.17
C GLU A 416 -21.41 3.09 -1.99
N VAL A 417 -20.49 2.49 -2.75
CA VAL A 417 -19.07 2.88 -2.76
C VAL A 417 -18.90 4.29 -3.34
N ARG A 418 -19.57 4.58 -4.46
CA ARG A 418 -19.47 5.89 -5.13
C ARG A 418 -20.16 6.99 -4.33
N GLU A 419 -21.26 6.67 -3.65
CA GLU A 419 -21.96 7.55 -2.73
C GLU A 419 -21.07 7.91 -1.54
N TYR A 420 -20.46 6.92 -0.89
CA TYR A 420 -19.49 7.16 0.18
C TYR A 420 -18.30 8.04 -0.25
N TRP A 421 -17.81 7.88 -1.48
CA TRP A 421 -16.76 8.75 -2.02
C TRP A 421 -17.26 10.18 -2.28
N LEU A 422 -18.50 10.35 -2.74
CA LEU A 422 -19.11 11.66 -2.94
C LEU A 422 -19.37 12.38 -1.61
N GLU A 423 -19.78 11.68 -0.56
CA GLU A 423 -19.90 12.26 0.78
C GLU A 423 -18.57 12.85 1.28
N GLN A 424 -17.45 12.22 0.93
CA GLN A 424 -16.12 12.77 1.25
C GLN A 424 -15.77 14.00 0.43
N VAL A 425 -16.21 14.06 -0.83
CA VAL A 425 -16.07 15.25 -1.68
C VAL A 425 -16.87 16.40 -1.08
N GLU A 426 -18.15 16.17 -0.76
CA GLU A 426 -19.05 17.16 -0.14
C GLU A 426 -18.47 17.67 1.18
N ARG A 427 -18.01 16.77 2.05
CA ARG A 427 -17.36 17.14 3.32
C ARG A 427 -16.14 18.04 3.11
N ALA A 428 -15.28 17.75 2.13
CA ALA A 428 -14.12 18.60 1.85
C ALA A 428 -14.53 19.98 1.30
N VAL A 429 -15.58 20.06 0.48
CA VAL A 429 -16.15 21.34 0.03
C VAL A 429 -16.68 22.14 1.21
N GLU A 430 -17.47 21.51 2.09
CA GLU A 430 -18.05 22.13 3.28
C GLU A 430 -17.00 22.63 4.28
N MET A 431 -15.89 21.89 4.42
CA MET A 431 -14.74 22.33 5.23
C MET A 431 -14.11 23.62 4.67
N GLY A 432 -14.24 23.89 3.38
CA GLY A 432 -13.70 25.11 2.76
C GLY A 432 -12.38 24.92 2.01
N TYR A 433 -12.03 23.68 1.66
CA TYR A 433 -10.92 23.43 0.72
C TYR A 433 -11.17 24.16 -0.61
N ASP A 434 -10.09 24.58 -1.27
CA ASP A 434 -10.13 25.32 -2.54
C ASP A 434 -10.23 24.39 -3.76
N GLY A 435 -9.74 23.16 -3.62
CA GLY A 435 -9.89 22.11 -4.61
C GLY A 435 -9.67 20.70 -4.05
N ILE A 436 -10.03 19.71 -4.86
CA ILE A 436 -9.84 18.29 -4.54
C ILE A 436 -9.01 17.62 -5.63
N ASP A 437 -8.04 16.83 -5.20
CA ASP A 437 -7.16 16.01 -6.03
C ASP A 437 -7.41 14.51 -5.78
N PHE A 438 -7.82 13.79 -6.83
CA PHE A 438 -8.10 12.36 -6.74
C PHE A 438 -6.86 11.52 -7.05
N ARG A 439 -6.40 10.76 -6.05
CA ARG A 439 -5.26 9.86 -6.17
C ARG A 439 -5.69 8.40 -6.25
N LEU A 440 -5.36 7.74 -7.37
CA LEU A 440 -5.65 6.32 -7.59
C LEU A 440 -4.74 5.38 -6.78
N GLN A 441 -3.48 5.76 -6.57
CA GLN A 441 -2.54 4.91 -5.84
C GLN A 441 -2.97 4.76 -4.37
N ASN A 442 -3.11 3.51 -3.95
CA ASN A 442 -3.52 3.10 -2.61
C ASN A 442 -2.64 1.94 -2.13
N HIS A 443 -2.73 1.60 -0.86
CA HIS A 443 -2.00 0.50 -0.23
C HIS A 443 -2.92 -0.70 0.06
N SER A 444 -4.18 -0.62 -0.34
CA SER A 444 -5.21 -1.63 -0.07
C SER A 444 -5.29 -2.72 -1.16
N GLY A 445 -4.72 -2.46 -2.34
CA GLY A 445 -4.71 -3.34 -3.52
C GLY A 445 -3.62 -4.42 -3.55
N MET A 446 -3.00 -4.72 -2.41
CA MET A 446 -1.88 -5.67 -2.26
C MET A 446 -2.34 -7.13 -2.52
N VAL A 447 -2.23 -7.57 -3.78
CA VAL A 447 -2.44 -8.97 -4.20
C VAL A 447 -1.45 -9.33 -5.32
N SER A 448 -0.96 -10.56 -5.30
CA SER A 448 0.01 -11.08 -6.29
C SER A 448 -0.67 -11.51 -7.59
N ASP A 449 -1.85 -12.15 -7.49
CA ASP A 449 -2.60 -12.72 -8.63
C ASP A 449 -3.72 -11.78 -9.13
N TYR A 450 -3.38 -10.50 -9.34
CA TYR A 450 -4.32 -9.40 -9.56
C TYR A 450 -5.31 -9.61 -10.73
N VAL A 451 -4.94 -10.38 -11.76
CA VAL A 451 -5.82 -10.67 -12.92
C VAL A 451 -7.07 -11.47 -12.54
N ASN A 452 -7.07 -12.07 -11.34
CA ASN A 452 -8.18 -12.85 -10.83
C ASN A 452 -9.20 -12.04 -10.04
N TYR A 453 -9.10 -10.71 -10.00
CA TYR A 453 -9.98 -9.83 -9.24
C TYR A 453 -10.78 -8.90 -10.16
N GLY A 454 -11.89 -8.36 -9.63
CA GLY A 454 -12.86 -7.57 -10.40
C GLY A 454 -14.09 -8.37 -10.83
N TYR A 455 -14.40 -9.47 -10.14
CA TYR A 455 -15.55 -10.35 -10.43
C TYR A 455 -16.74 -10.04 -9.51
N ASN A 456 -16.90 -8.78 -9.14
CA ASN A 456 -18.08 -8.29 -8.44
C ASN A 456 -19.30 -8.42 -9.36
N GLU A 457 -20.48 -8.64 -8.79
CA GLU A 457 -21.71 -8.87 -9.55
C GLU A 457 -21.99 -7.78 -10.60
N PRO A 458 -21.89 -6.46 -10.29
CA PRO A 458 -22.14 -5.43 -11.29
C PRO A 458 -21.13 -5.42 -12.44
N ILE A 459 -19.89 -5.88 -12.20
CA ILE A 459 -18.86 -5.99 -13.23
C ILE A 459 -19.14 -7.20 -14.12
N VAL A 460 -19.48 -8.36 -13.54
CA VAL A 460 -19.84 -9.57 -14.29
C VAL A 460 -21.04 -9.30 -15.20
N LYS A 461 -22.08 -8.66 -14.67
CA LYS A 461 -23.26 -8.25 -15.44
C LYS A 461 -22.87 -7.34 -16.60
N ARG A 462 -22.11 -6.28 -16.33
CA ARG A 462 -21.67 -5.31 -17.35
C ARG A 462 -20.77 -5.94 -18.42
N TYR A 463 -19.93 -6.90 -18.04
CA TYR A 463 -19.09 -7.64 -18.98
C TYR A 463 -19.95 -8.47 -19.94
N LYS A 464 -20.94 -9.19 -19.39
CA LYS A 464 -21.88 -9.97 -20.19
C LYS A 464 -22.69 -9.09 -21.14
N GLU A 465 -23.21 -7.96 -20.68
CA GLU A 465 -23.94 -7.01 -21.53
C GLU A 465 -23.09 -6.48 -22.69
N LYS A 466 -21.80 -6.21 -22.46
CA LYS A 466 -20.92 -5.55 -23.43
C LYS A 466 -20.27 -6.51 -24.43
N TYR A 467 -20.04 -7.76 -24.01
CA TYR A 467 -19.24 -8.72 -24.76
C TYR A 467 -19.95 -10.06 -25.01
N ASP A 468 -21.17 -10.25 -24.49
CA ASP A 468 -21.95 -11.49 -24.54
C ASP A 468 -21.20 -12.72 -23.97
N ILE A 469 -20.41 -12.50 -22.92
CA ILE A 469 -19.56 -13.54 -22.29
C ILE A 469 -19.83 -13.60 -20.79
N ASP A 470 -20.11 -14.79 -20.28
CA ASP A 470 -20.17 -15.10 -18.85
C ASP A 470 -18.77 -15.44 -18.31
N ILE A 471 -18.10 -14.42 -17.77
CA ILE A 471 -16.73 -14.53 -17.22
C ILE A 471 -16.60 -15.41 -15.97
N LEU A 472 -17.71 -15.86 -15.38
CA LEU A 472 -17.67 -16.87 -14.32
C LEU A 472 -17.43 -18.27 -14.89
N LYS A 473 -17.81 -18.51 -16.14
CA LYS A 473 -17.70 -19.80 -16.82
C LYS A 473 -16.53 -19.87 -17.79
N THR A 474 -16.11 -18.74 -18.35
CA THR A 474 -15.02 -18.67 -19.33
C THR A 474 -13.86 -17.80 -18.84
N ALA A 475 -12.74 -17.83 -19.56
CA ALA A 475 -11.62 -16.92 -19.30
C ALA A 475 -12.02 -15.49 -19.64
N ALA A 476 -11.72 -14.54 -18.75
CA ALA A 476 -11.94 -13.13 -19.00
C ALA A 476 -10.64 -12.48 -19.47
N ASP A 477 -10.77 -11.47 -20.34
CA ASP A 477 -9.71 -10.51 -20.61
C ASP A 477 -9.58 -9.54 -19.41
N PRO A 478 -8.44 -9.55 -18.68
CA PRO A 478 -8.28 -8.70 -17.50
C PRO A 478 -8.34 -7.21 -17.83
N LEU A 479 -7.82 -6.75 -18.98
CA LEU A 479 -7.87 -5.33 -19.35
C LEU A 479 -9.31 -4.88 -19.63
N LYS A 480 -10.16 -5.74 -20.19
CA LYS A 480 -11.60 -5.44 -20.35
C LYS A 480 -12.32 -5.32 -19.01
N ILE A 481 -11.99 -6.16 -18.03
CA ILE A 481 -12.49 -6.02 -16.65
C ILE A 481 -12.04 -4.67 -16.09
N MET A 482 -10.73 -4.38 -16.14
CA MET A 482 -10.17 -3.11 -15.66
C MET A 482 -10.80 -1.89 -16.33
N LYS A 483 -11.16 -1.98 -17.62
CA LYS A 483 -11.86 -0.93 -18.37
C LYS A 483 -13.28 -0.70 -17.86
N ILE A 484 -14.07 -1.77 -17.63
CA ILE A 484 -15.41 -1.65 -17.04
C ILE A 484 -15.33 -1.00 -15.67
N ARG A 485 -14.36 -1.41 -14.85
CA ARG A 485 -14.06 -0.79 -13.56
C ARG A 485 -13.75 0.70 -13.70
N GLY A 486 -12.92 1.07 -14.68
CA GLY A 486 -12.63 2.46 -15.01
C GLY A 486 -13.86 3.27 -15.47
N GLU A 487 -14.84 2.67 -16.14
CA GLU A 487 -16.10 3.32 -16.51
C GLU A 487 -16.93 3.70 -15.27
N TYR A 488 -17.02 2.80 -14.29
CA TYR A 488 -17.70 3.11 -13.03
C TYR A 488 -16.96 4.19 -12.22
N PHE A 489 -15.63 4.13 -12.16
CA PHE A 489 -14.85 5.20 -11.53
C PHE A 489 -15.04 6.55 -12.24
N LEU A 490 -15.07 6.56 -13.57
CA LEU A 490 -15.34 7.77 -14.35
C LEU A 490 -16.72 8.35 -14.03
N SER A 491 -17.75 7.53 -13.84
CA SER A 491 -19.08 8.02 -13.44
C SER A 491 -19.10 8.69 -12.06
N PHE A 492 -18.20 8.28 -11.17
CA PHE A 492 -17.99 8.97 -9.90
C PHE A 492 -17.29 10.31 -10.13
N LEU A 493 -16.25 10.35 -10.97
CA LEU A 493 -15.55 11.60 -11.31
C LEU A 493 -16.48 12.63 -11.95
N GLU A 494 -17.42 12.21 -12.80
CA GLU A 494 -18.43 13.09 -13.42
C GLU A 494 -19.27 13.81 -12.34
N LYS A 495 -19.78 13.07 -11.35
CA LYS A 495 -20.55 13.62 -10.23
C LYS A 495 -19.69 14.48 -9.28
N ALA A 496 -18.44 14.08 -9.06
CA ALA A 496 -17.51 14.85 -8.25
C ALA A 496 -17.16 16.20 -8.90
N ALA A 497 -16.91 16.21 -10.21
CA ALA A 497 -16.69 17.42 -11.00
C ALA A 497 -17.89 18.37 -10.91
N GLU A 498 -19.11 17.85 -11.14
CA GLU A 498 -20.35 18.63 -11.00
C GLU A 498 -20.46 19.28 -9.60
N THR A 499 -20.21 18.49 -8.54
CA THR A 499 -20.29 18.96 -7.16
C THR A 499 -19.27 20.06 -6.86
N LEU A 500 -18.03 19.89 -7.34
CA LEU A 500 -16.94 20.84 -7.14
C LEU A 500 -17.17 22.14 -7.91
N HIS A 501 -17.45 22.05 -9.20
CA HIS A 501 -17.63 23.20 -10.08
C HIS A 501 -18.87 24.02 -9.69
N ARG A 502 -19.98 23.36 -9.30
CA ARG A 502 -21.16 24.05 -8.75
C ARG A 502 -20.84 24.85 -7.47
N SER A 503 -19.86 24.40 -6.70
CA SER A 503 -19.40 25.06 -5.47
C SER A 503 -18.26 26.05 -5.72
N GLY A 504 -17.90 26.31 -6.98
CA GLY A 504 -16.77 27.17 -7.36
C GLY A 504 -15.40 26.62 -6.94
N LYS A 505 -15.30 25.30 -6.73
CA LYS A 505 -14.07 24.60 -6.34
C LYS A 505 -13.43 23.92 -7.53
N LYS A 506 -12.13 23.66 -7.43
CA LYS A 506 -11.36 23.01 -8.49
C LYS A 506 -11.23 21.50 -8.28
N MET A 507 -11.01 20.79 -9.38
CA MET A 507 -10.76 19.37 -9.41
C MET A 507 -9.41 19.06 -10.08
N GLN A 508 -8.69 18.09 -9.52
CA GLN A 508 -7.45 17.55 -10.04
C GLN A 508 -7.48 16.01 -9.98
N ILE A 509 -6.70 15.35 -10.84
CA ILE A 509 -6.55 13.89 -10.80
C ILE A 509 -5.10 13.45 -11.03
N HIS A 510 -4.67 12.40 -10.33
CA HIS A 510 -3.40 11.72 -10.57
C HIS A 510 -3.54 10.71 -11.70
N LEU A 511 -2.75 10.90 -12.75
CA LEU A 511 -2.60 9.98 -13.86
C LEU A 511 -1.16 9.47 -13.95
N ARG A 512 -0.94 8.49 -14.83
CA ARG A 512 0.33 7.82 -15.09
C ARG A 512 0.40 7.43 -16.56
N HIS A 513 1.59 7.16 -17.06
CA HIS A 513 1.82 6.66 -18.43
C HIS A 513 0.99 5.38 -18.72
N ALA A 514 0.82 4.50 -17.74
CA ALA A 514 0.03 3.28 -17.90
C ALA A 514 -1.46 3.50 -18.21
N HIS A 515 -1.99 4.72 -18.06
CA HIS A 515 -3.35 5.02 -18.52
C HIS A 515 -3.42 5.25 -20.04
N GLU A 516 -2.33 5.69 -20.67
CA GLU A 516 -2.25 5.86 -22.12
C GLU A 516 -2.17 4.51 -22.82
N GLN A 517 -1.33 3.63 -22.29
CA GLN A 517 -1.01 2.33 -22.86
C GLN A 517 -0.94 1.27 -21.76
N PRO A 518 -2.10 0.82 -21.24
CA PRO A 518 -2.14 -0.11 -20.12
C PRO A 518 -1.58 -1.47 -20.50
N ARG A 519 -0.64 -1.98 -19.69
CA ARG A 519 -0.07 -3.32 -19.83
C ARG A 519 -0.39 -4.16 -18.60
N LEU A 520 -0.49 -5.48 -18.81
CA LEU A 520 -0.66 -6.46 -17.73
C LEU A 520 0.70 -6.83 -17.15
N LEU A 521 1.30 -5.87 -16.45
CA LEU A 521 2.58 -6.03 -15.76
C LEU A 521 2.43 -5.51 -14.33
N ASP A 522 3.17 -6.12 -13.41
CA ASP A 522 3.30 -5.66 -12.02
C ASP A 522 4.48 -4.68 -11.83
N ASP A 523 5.16 -4.34 -12.94
CA ASP A 523 6.12 -3.27 -13.07
C ASP A 523 5.65 -1.98 -12.41
N PHE A 524 6.63 -1.21 -11.95
CA PHE A 524 6.36 0.07 -11.36
C PHE A 524 5.68 1.02 -12.37
N ASN A 525 4.70 1.80 -11.89
CA ASN A 525 3.76 2.62 -12.66
C ASN A 525 2.72 1.89 -13.53
N GLU A 526 2.76 0.55 -13.63
CA GLU A 526 1.77 -0.22 -14.41
C GLU A 526 0.51 -0.55 -13.61
N LEU A 527 -0.55 -0.98 -14.31
CA LEU A 527 -1.85 -1.25 -13.69
C LEU A 527 -1.82 -2.44 -12.73
N GLY A 528 -0.92 -3.41 -12.94
CA GLY A 528 -0.73 -4.57 -12.05
C GLY A 528 0.05 -4.25 -10.78
N PHE A 529 0.74 -3.12 -10.72
CA PHE A 529 1.55 -2.71 -9.56
C PHE A 529 0.76 -2.82 -8.26
N TRP A 530 1.37 -3.33 -7.19
CA TRP A 530 0.66 -3.67 -5.94
C TRP A 530 -0.12 -2.50 -5.34
N ALA A 531 0.34 -1.26 -5.55
CA ALA A 531 -0.30 -0.06 -5.03
C ALA A 531 -1.36 0.55 -5.98
N MET A 532 -1.76 -0.16 -7.04
CA MET A 532 -2.77 0.28 -8.00
C MET A 532 -4.11 -0.44 -7.78
N PRO A 533 -5.25 0.24 -8.02
CA PRO A 533 -6.57 -0.33 -7.80
C PRO A 533 -6.99 -1.33 -8.88
N LYS A 534 -6.15 -1.58 -9.90
CA LYS A 534 -6.40 -2.45 -11.05
C LYS A 534 -7.60 -1.97 -11.89
N ILE A 535 -7.55 -0.71 -12.34
CA ILE A 535 -8.54 -0.10 -13.24
C ILE A 535 -7.84 0.50 -14.46
N ALA A 536 -8.52 0.51 -15.60
CA ALA A 536 -8.08 1.19 -16.82
C ALA A 536 -9.05 2.34 -17.10
N LEU A 537 -8.64 3.55 -16.71
CA LEU A 537 -9.46 4.76 -16.83
C LEU A 537 -9.40 5.32 -18.25
N ASN A 538 -10.52 5.80 -18.78
CA ASN A 538 -10.51 6.66 -19.96
C ASN A 538 -9.92 8.02 -19.57
N TRP A 539 -8.60 8.12 -19.68
CA TRP A 539 -7.87 9.28 -19.19
C TRP A 539 -8.25 10.58 -19.92
N LYS A 540 -8.59 10.54 -21.22
CA LYS A 540 -9.01 11.76 -21.95
C LYS A 540 -10.25 12.37 -21.33
N LYS A 541 -11.29 11.55 -21.13
CA LYS A 541 -12.51 11.99 -20.44
C LYS A 541 -12.23 12.46 -19.01
N ALA A 542 -11.34 11.77 -18.29
CA ALA A 542 -10.96 12.20 -16.96
C ALA A 542 -10.26 13.56 -16.99
N VAL A 543 -9.35 13.79 -17.96
CA VAL A 543 -8.73 15.10 -18.17
C VAL A 543 -9.78 16.14 -18.50
N ASP A 544 -10.77 15.86 -19.35
CA ASP A 544 -11.85 16.79 -19.72
C ASP A 544 -12.63 17.30 -18.50
N LEU A 545 -12.84 16.45 -17.49
CA LEU A 545 -13.59 16.78 -16.27
C LEU A 545 -12.83 17.64 -15.25
N VAL A 546 -11.50 17.65 -15.28
CA VAL A 546 -10.68 18.30 -14.24
C VAL A 546 -10.13 19.66 -14.69
N ASP A 547 -9.72 20.47 -13.73
CA ASP A 547 -9.05 21.76 -13.96
C ASP A 547 -7.54 21.62 -14.08
N GLU A 548 -6.96 20.64 -13.37
CA GLU A 548 -5.52 20.40 -13.28
C GLU A 548 -5.23 18.87 -13.33
N VAL A 549 -4.05 18.47 -13.77
CA VAL A 549 -3.64 17.05 -13.86
C VAL A 549 -2.31 16.88 -13.15
N THR A 550 -2.17 15.83 -12.33
CA THR A 550 -0.87 15.40 -11.82
C THR A 550 -0.39 14.16 -12.57
N ILE A 551 0.81 14.22 -13.14
CA ILE A 551 1.53 13.05 -13.62
C ILE A 551 2.33 12.46 -12.49
N LYS A 552 1.94 11.25 -12.10
CA LYS A 552 2.67 10.47 -11.12
C LYS A 552 3.78 9.68 -11.80
N ASP A 553 4.85 10.37 -12.13
CA ASP A 553 6.09 9.81 -12.67
C ASP A 553 7.05 9.43 -11.53
N TYR A 554 6.87 8.24 -10.97
CA TYR A 554 7.60 7.83 -9.76
C TYR A 554 8.84 6.98 -10.09
N TYR A 555 9.91 7.64 -10.55
CA TYR A 555 11.24 7.03 -10.72
C TYR A 555 12.33 7.71 -9.90
N HIS A 556 12.00 8.16 -8.67
CA HIS A 556 13.05 8.48 -7.68
C HIS A 556 14.06 9.54 -8.19
N GLY A 557 13.57 10.74 -8.51
CA GLY A 557 14.42 11.82 -9.02
C GLY A 557 14.83 11.71 -10.49
N ASP A 558 14.21 10.82 -11.26
CA ASP A 558 14.41 10.70 -12.71
C ASP A 558 13.13 11.14 -13.46
N TYR A 559 13.09 12.41 -13.89
CA TYR A 559 11.98 12.95 -14.67
C TYR A 559 12.18 12.66 -16.15
N ARG A 560 11.18 12.03 -16.78
CA ARG A 560 11.25 11.68 -18.20
C ARG A 560 10.17 12.43 -18.99
N PRO A 561 10.53 13.42 -19.82
CA PRO A 561 9.55 14.19 -20.60
C PRO A 561 8.64 13.34 -21.51
N GLY A 562 9.11 12.17 -21.97
CA GLY A 562 8.31 11.27 -22.80
C GLY A 562 7.30 10.40 -22.03
N MET A 563 7.31 10.38 -20.69
CA MET A 563 6.36 9.59 -19.91
C MET A 563 5.05 10.35 -19.69
N GLY A 564 3.93 9.70 -20.01
CA GLY A 564 2.61 10.34 -19.98
C GLY A 564 2.50 11.46 -21.02
N ASP A 565 3.24 11.36 -22.14
CA ASP A 565 3.38 12.41 -23.14
C ASP A 565 2.03 12.84 -23.72
N SER A 566 1.16 11.87 -24.05
CA SER A 566 -0.16 12.16 -24.61
C SER A 566 -1.10 12.84 -23.60
N ILE A 567 -1.02 12.46 -22.32
CA ILE A 567 -1.79 13.07 -21.23
C ILE A 567 -1.32 14.52 -21.03
N LYS A 568 0.00 14.73 -20.94
CA LYS A 568 0.58 16.07 -20.72
C LYS A 568 0.23 17.01 -21.87
N THR A 569 0.47 16.57 -23.10
CA THR A 569 0.15 17.35 -24.31
C THR A 569 -1.34 17.66 -24.37
N TYR A 570 -2.21 16.67 -24.18
CA TYR A 570 -3.65 16.90 -24.21
C TYR A 570 -4.13 17.86 -23.10
N ALA A 571 -3.62 17.75 -21.88
CA ALA A 571 -3.95 18.67 -20.80
C ALA A 571 -3.48 20.10 -21.11
N TYR A 572 -2.23 20.25 -21.57
CA TYR A 572 -1.64 21.53 -21.94
C TYR A 572 -2.40 22.21 -23.09
N ASP A 573 -2.72 21.48 -24.15
CA ASP A 573 -3.47 21.99 -25.31
C ASP A 573 -4.89 22.46 -24.94
N ASN A 574 -5.44 21.92 -23.85
CA ASN A 574 -6.74 22.34 -23.29
C ASN A 574 -6.60 23.41 -22.19
N GLY A 575 -5.43 24.05 -22.06
CA GLY A 575 -5.17 25.11 -21.09
C GLY A 575 -5.15 24.63 -19.63
N LYS A 576 -4.96 23.33 -19.39
CA LYS A 576 -4.96 22.73 -18.05
C LYS A 576 -3.54 22.65 -17.52
N ARG A 577 -3.37 22.96 -16.24
CA ARG A 577 -2.06 22.87 -15.60
C ARG A 577 -1.66 21.41 -15.38
N VAL A 578 -0.44 21.06 -15.78
CA VAL A 578 0.18 19.78 -15.47
C VAL A 578 1.13 19.93 -14.29
N TRP A 579 1.00 19.03 -13.32
CA TRP A 579 1.88 18.88 -12.18
C TRP A 579 2.72 17.61 -12.31
N VAL A 580 3.95 17.64 -11.82
CA VAL A 580 4.79 16.44 -11.66
C VAL A 580 4.89 16.07 -10.19
N HIS A 581 4.62 14.81 -9.88
CA HIS A 581 4.74 14.29 -8.52
C HIS A 581 6.21 14.05 -8.15
N ASN A 582 6.66 14.61 -7.03
CA ASN A 582 8.01 14.45 -6.49
C ASN A 582 7.95 13.83 -5.09
N TYR A 583 8.75 12.81 -4.77
CA TYR A 583 8.81 12.28 -3.40
C TYR A 583 9.96 12.91 -2.63
N PHE A 584 9.63 13.98 -1.91
CA PHE A 584 10.60 14.86 -1.29
C PHE A 584 11.42 14.16 -0.19
N THR A 585 10.77 13.33 0.63
CA THR A 585 11.40 12.58 1.75
C THR A 585 12.50 11.62 1.33
N GLN A 586 12.52 11.22 0.06
CA GLN A 586 13.49 10.26 -0.47
C GLN A 586 14.80 10.94 -0.91
N GLY A 587 14.84 12.28 -1.00
CA GLY A 587 16.05 13.10 -1.20
C GLY A 587 16.63 13.12 -2.63
N ASP A 588 16.24 12.17 -3.47
CA ASP A 588 16.56 12.11 -4.90
C ASP A 588 15.75 13.13 -5.73
N GLY A 589 14.57 13.51 -5.26
CA GLY A 589 13.65 14.42 -5.94
C GLY A 589 14.07 15.91 -5.98
N VAL A 590 15.18 16.28 -5.36
CA VAL A 590 15.63 17.69 -5.27
C VAL A 590 16.98 17.90 -5.94
N GLU A 591 17.35 17.02 -6.87
CA GLU A 591 18.57 17.18 -7.69
C GLU A 591 18.37 18.23 -8.78
N TYR A 592 19.47 18.91 -9.15
CA TYR A 592 19.45 19.93 -10.20
C TYR A 592 18.96 19.36 -11.54
N ASP A 593 19.47 18.20 -11.97
CA ASP A 593 19.12 17.62 -13.27
C ASP A 593 17.65 17.24 -13.36
N PHE A 594 17.05 16.76 -12.26
CA PHE A 594 15.62 16.47 -12.17
C PHE A 594 14.79 17.72 -12.38
N LEU A 595 15.01 18.77 -11.58
CA LEU A 595 14.23 20.00 -11.65
C LEU A 595 14.49 20.78 -12.94
N ASN A 596 15.74 20.82 -13.42
CA ASN A 596 16.09 21.43 -14.72
C ASN A 596 15.40 20.73 -15.90
N SER A 597 15.20 19.41 -15.82
CA SER A 597 14.47 18.67 -16.87
C SER A 597 12.97 18.98 -16.84
N ILE A 598 12.40 19.26 -15.66
CA ILE A 598 11.02 19.73 -15.51
C ILE A 598 10.87 21.14 -16.06
N GLU A 599 11.75 22.07 -15.70
CA GLU A 599 11.74 23.47 -16.17
C GLU A 599 11.80 23.59 -17.71
N LYS A 600 12.41 22.60 -18.38
CA LYS A 600 12.50 22.55 -19.85
C LYS A 600 11.25 21.98 -20.52
N ASP A 601 10.35 21.33 -19.78
CA ASP A 601 9.09 20.81 -20.32
C ASP A 601 8.00 21.87 -20.14
N GLU A 602 7.79 22.70 -21.17
CA GLU A 602 6.82 23.82 -21.16
C GLU A 602 5.38 23.42 -20.82
N ARG A 603 5.06 22.13 -20.93
CA ARG A 603 3.74 21.59 -20.58
C ARG A 603 3.53 21.51 -19.08
N VAL A 604 4.60 21.45 -18.29
CA VAL A 604 4.55 21.33 -16.83
C VAL A 604 4.52 22.70 -16.18
N GLY A 605 3.46 22.96 -15.41
CA GLY A 605 3.28 24.21 -14.69
C GLY A 605 3.52 24.10 -13.18
N GLY A 606 3.82 22.90 -12.66
CA GLY A 606 4.12 22.76 -11.23
C GLY A 606 4.71 21.42 -10.79
N VAL A 607 5.22 21.41 -9.56
CA VAL A 607 5.80 20.24 -8.88
C VAL A 607 5.12 20.06 -7.53
N LEU A 608 4.61 18.85 -7.27
CA LEU A 608 4.07 18.46 -5.97
C LEU A 608 5.16 17.80 -5.13
N LEU A 609 5.58 18.46 -4.06
CA LEU A 609 6.58 17.94 -3.13
C LEU A 609 5.90 17.04 -2.09
N TYR A 610 5.93 15.73 -2.30
CA TYR A 610 5.22 14.77 -1.48
C TYR A 610 5.95 14.46 -0.16
N GLU A 611 5.20 14.44 0.95
CA GLU A 611 5.67 14.19 2.32
C GLU A 611 6.64 15.26 2.86
N VAL A 612 6.43 16.52 2.51
CA VAL A 612 7.21 17.62 3.12
C VAL A 612 6.82 17.77 4.59
N ASP A 613 7.78 17.59 5.49
CA ASP A 613 7.72 17.99 6.89
C ASP A 613 8.89 18.91 7.24
N GLY A 614 8.76 19.76 8.25
CA GLY A 614 9.80 20.74 8.59
C GLY A 614 11.02 20.16 9.33
N GLY A 615 11.16 18.83 9.44
CA GLY A 615 12.08 18.20 10.39
C GLY A 615 11.75 18.48 11.86
N ILE A 616 10.67 19.23 12.14
CA ILE A 616 10.03 19.36 13.46
C ILE A 616 9.34 18.03 13.83
N LEU A 617 9.02 17.23 12.81
CA LEU A 617 8.21 16.04 12.90
C LEU A 617 9.10 14.82 12.70
N HIS A 618 9.20 13.98 13.73
CA HIS A 618 9.74 12.64 13.55
C HIS A 618 8.63 11.80 12.91
N THR A 619 8.43 11.96 11.60
CA THR A 619 7.56 11.07 10.79
C THR A 619 8.11 9.64 10.70
N GLY A 620 9.32 9.44 11.23
CA GLY A 620 10.14 8.25 11.20
C GLY A 620 9.35 6.95 11.20
N PHE A 621 9.38 6.30 10.03
CA PHE A 621 9.75 4.90 10.06
C PHE A 621 11.07 4.80 10.85
N PRO A 622 11.21 3.89 11.82
CA PRO A 622 12.42 3.75 12.62
C PRO A 622 13.66 3.31 11.82
N ASP A 623 13.67 3.42 10.49
CA ASP A 623 14.86 3.18 9.69
C ASP A 623 15.70 4.45 9.55
N ASN A 624 16.98 4.35 9.91
CA ASN A 624 17.99 5.43 9.89
C ASN A 624 18.30 5.99 8.48
N ARG A 625 17.39 5.90 7.51
CA ARG A 625 17.60 6.24 6.10
C ARG A 625 16.91 7.53 5.64
N SER A 626 16.02 8.13 6.44
CA SER A 626 15.48 9.45 6.11
C SER A 626 16.55 10.51 6.34
N ILE A 627 17.09 11.08 5.25
CA ILE A 627 17.75 12.38 5.32
C ILE A 627 16.75 13.35 5.98
N PRO A 628 17.14 14.13 7.00
CA PRO A 628 16.24 15.11 7.61
C PRO A 628 15.64 16.00 6.52
N ASN A 629 14.32 16.20 6.51
CA ASN A 629 13.69 17.05 5.49
C ASN A 629 14.28 18.46 5.44
N ARG A 630 14.87 18.95 6.54
CA ARG A 630 15.64 20.20 6.57
C ARG A 630 16.80 20.21 5.55
N ASP A 631 17.51 19.10 5.40
CA ASP A 631 18.61 18.98 4.43
C ASP A 631 18.06 18.98 3.00
N ASN A 632 16.93 18.31 2.75
CA ASN A 632 16.25 18.36 1.45
C ASN A 632 15.73 19.78 1.13
N ILE A 633 15.26 20.53 2.13
CA ILE A 633 14.83 21.93 1.95
C ILE A 633 16.02 22.84 1.62
N ASN A 634 17.13 22.69 2.35
CA ASN A 634 18.36 23.43 2.06
C ASN A 634 18.87 23.12 0.65
N LYS A 635 18.86 21.84 0.26
CA LYS A 635 19.24 21.39 -1.08
C LYS A 635 18.31 21.96 -2.15
N LEU A 636 16.99 21.91 -1.93
CA LEU A 636 16.00 22.51 -2.83
C LEU A 636 16.26 24.02 -2.99
N HIS A 637 16.49 24.74 -1.90
CA HIS A 637 16.83 26.17 -1.94
C HIS A 637 18.06 26.43 -2.82
N THR A 638 19.16 25.68 -2.63
CA THR A 638 20.37 25.80 -3.45
C THR A 638 20.09 25.52 -4.93
N VAL A 639 19.32 24.47 -5.24
CA VAL A 639 19.00 24.10 -6.62
C VAL A 639 18.13 25.17 -7.28
N LEU A 640 17.11 25.69 -6.60
CA LEU A 640 16.25 26.75 -7.14
C LEU A 640 17.03 28.05 -7.37
N GLN A 641 17.99 28.39 -6.51
CA GLN A 641 18.90 29.52 -6.75
C GLN A 641 19.78 29.31 -7.98
N GLN A 642 20.24 28.08 -8.23
CA GLN A 642 21.04 27.75 -9.39
C GLN A 642 20.21 27.83 -10.69
N LEU A 643 18.99 27.27 -10.69
CA LEU A 643 18.03 27.40 -11.79
C LEU A 643 17.68 28.88 -12.06
N GLY A 644 17.59 29.68 -11.01
CA GLY A 644 17.38 31.12 -11.08
C GLY A 644 18.58 31.93 -11.61
N LYS A 645 19.76 31.36 -11.82
CA LYS A 645 20.91 32.06 -12.42
C LYS A 645 21.07 31.77 -13.90
N ASN A 646 20.76 30.54 -14.28
CA ASN A 646 20.67 30.13 -15.68
C ASN A 646 19.38 30.67 -16.31
#